data_AF-A0A3M7H607-F1
#
_entry.id   AF-A0A3M7H607-F1
#
_cell.length_a   1.000
_cell.length_b   1.000
_cell.length_c   1.000
_cell.angle_alpha   90.00
_cell.angle_beta   90.00
_cell.angle_gamma   90.00
#
_symmetry.space_group_name_H-M   'P 1'
#
loop_
_entity.id
_entity.type
_entity.pdbx_description
1 polymer ?
#
loop_
_entity_poly.entity_id
_entity_poly.type
_entity_poly.pdbx_seq_one_letter_code
_entity_poly.pdbx_strand_id
1 'polypeptide(L)'
;MRRTLQRCSTASIPLGALRSHPSSTPRISSDLCLRHAVRQSLPRPFRHPSRSLHTSLRFRQEQQQQAAAQDAPAQDATANRITRFAELETNNIVHPNVVRTLTQQMGLETMTDVQQATINEALKGTDLIAQAKTGTGKTLAFLLPVLQNIIKQDPSLAKKSFGRRGPRTTADDIRALIISPTRELAEQIATEAKKLLSNTGCIVQTAVGGTAKRAGLRAIQMQGCHILVGTPGRLKDIFSDPYSRVQAPDLDALVFDEADRLLDQGFWPEIQEIMRLLPTPQEKDRQTMMFSATVPREVVDLVRSTLKPGFQFVKCVNEDEQPTHERVPQRIVQVQGFENKLPALAELVQRGIEASKQPEGRPFKAIVYYNSTAEVTLAAAALKALQPQTPPAQDAFGARRQPHPWAPLRIFDIHSKLSQAQRTAASDLFRRCESGILMSSDVTARGMDFPNVTHVIQMSVPPSKEQYIHRIGRTARAGKEGEGWILLSPEEAREARYRLSRIPLQADTSLQTAKLDLTRPGNVPEAASTILEMLRGAMSRVPNEVKFDAYRALLGVYGWFSNKRRLVEAMNNLSSYGWALRDPPRISPILAQRLKISRVPGVNMGATSGPMEEEGMDRRSFGGSRFGRQDSYNSRPSSRGNFGFGSDRRDSRPSGRFGGMDRSSGRGRFNDRESNDNPF
;
A
#
# COMPACT_ATOMS: atom_id res chain seq x y z
N MET A 1 31.14 -28.81 -43.36
CA MET A 1 31.65 -29.44 -44.62
C MET A 1 30.86 -30.72 -44.89
N ARG A 2 30.87 -31.22 -46.15
CA ARG A 2 30.79 -32.63 -46.63
C ARG A 2 30.03 -33.68 -45.75
N ARG A 3 29.16 -34.56 -46.27
CA ARG A 3 28.83 -34.93 -47.68
C ARG A 3 27.59 -35.88 -47.76
N THR A 4 26.83 -35.80 -48.88
CA THR A 4 26.20 -36.89 -49.71
C THR A 4 25.76 -38.24 -49.08
N LEU A 5 24.71 -38.97 -49.50
CA LEU A 5 23.63 -38.92 -50.53
C LEU A 5 22.47 -39.86 -50.03
N GLN A 6 21.45 -40.42 -50.73
CA GLN A 6 20.94 -40.55 -52.12
C GLN A 6 19.38 -40.71 -52.03
N ARG A 7 18.51 -40.19 -52.92
CA ARG A 7 17.79 -40.85 -54.07
C ARG A 7 17.39 -42.34 -53.87
N CYS A 8 16.23 -42.86 -54.30
CA CYS A 8 15.01 -42.37 -55.01
C CYS A 8 13.94 -43.51 -54.97
N SER A 9 12.67 -43.44 -55.39
CA SER A 9 11.68 -42.39 -55.79
C SER A 9 10.28 -43.05 -56.01
N THR A 10 9.22 -42.26 -56.29
CA THR A 10 7.90 -42.64 -56.92
C THR A 10 7.02 -43.69 -56.21
N ALA A 11 5.69 -43.58 -56.08
CA ALA A 11 4.66 -42.54 -56.33
C ALA A 11 3.40 -42.93 -55.46
N SER A 12 2.15 -42.43 -55.51
CA SER A 12 1.36 -41.59 -56.44
C SER A 12 0.25 -40.81 -55.68
N ILE A 13 -0.70 -40.20 -56.41
CA ILE A 13 -2.03 -39.65 -55.99
C ILE A 13 -3.08 -40.18 -57.04
N PRO A 14 -4.44 -40.02 -57.00
CA PRO A 14 -5.22 -38.88 -56.43
C PRO A 14 -6.68 -39.14 -55.91
N LEU A 15 -7.34 -38.02 -55.54
CA LEU A 15 -8.77 -37.63 -55.75
C LEU A 15 -9.94 -38.05 -54.84
N GLY A 16 -10.74 -37.03 -54.48
CA GLY A 16 -12.20 -37.07 -54.22
C GLY A 16 -12.65 -37.01 -52.76
N ALA A 17 -13.73 -36.30 -52.38
CA ALA A 17 -14.46 -35.18 -52.99
C ALA A 17 -15.28 -34.42 -51.91
N LEU A 18 -15.63 -33.15 -52.13
CA LEU A 18 -16.43 -32.32 -51.21
C LEU A 18 -17.69 -31.73 -51.90
N ARG A 19 -18.86 -31.86 -51.24
CA ARG A 19 -20.13 -31.10 -51.39
C ARG A 19 -21.09 -31.58 -50.28
N SER A 20 -21.90 -30.84 -49.52
CA SER A 20 -22.34 -29.42 -49.38
C SER A 20 -23.83 -29.18 -49.69
N HIS A 21 -24.65 -29.07 -48.62
CA HIS A 21 -25.96 -28.37 -48.56
C HIS A 21 -27.15 -28.96 -49.38
N PRO A 22 -28.41 -28.50 -49.18
CA PRO A 22 -29.10 -28.24 -47.89
C PRO A 22 -30.61 -28.67 -47.84
N SER A 23 -31.27 -28.36 -46.72
CA SER A 23 -32.66 -27.82 -46.61
C SER A 23 -33.88 -28.74 -46.41
N SER A 24 -34.98 -28.07 -46.00
CA SER A 24 -36.38 -28.51 -45.85
C SER A 24 -36.82 -29.24 -44.56
N THR A 25 -38.12 -29.09 -44.26
CA THR A 25 -38.91 -29.46 -43.06
C THR A 25 -40.33 -29.86 -43.54
N PRO A 26 -41.38 -30.10 -42.72
CA PRO A 26 -41.51 -30.61 -41.33
C PRO A 26 -42.46 -31.84 -41.26
N ARG A 27 -42.95 -32.20 -40.03
CA ARG A 27 -44.21 -32.91 -39.63
C ARG A 27 -43.93 -34.05 -38.61
N ILE A 28 -44.39 -34.02 -37.35
CA ILE A 28 -45.75 -34.10 -36.73
C ILE A 28 -46.09 -35.55 -36.28
N SER A 29 -46.51 -35.70 -35.01
CA SER A 29 -47.15 -36.88 -34.34
C SER A 29 -46.41 -38.23 -34.31
N SER A 30 -46.60 -39.13 -33.34
CA SER A 30 -47.10 -39.07 -31.94
C SER A 30 -46.80 -40.42 -31.24
N ASP A 31 -47.18 -40.56 -29.95
CA ASP A 31 -47.37 -41.84 -29.22
C ASP A 31 -46.10 -42.67 -28.88
N LEU A 32 -45.79 -42.93 -27.59
CA LEU A 32 -46.33 -43.97 -26.68
C LEU A 32 -46.02 -45.42 -27.12
N CYS A 33 -45.65 -46.36 -26.23
CA CYS A 33 -45.02 -46.33 -24.89
C CYS A 33 -44.63 -47.79 -24.49
N LEU A 34 -43.89 -47.98 -23.38
CA LEU A 34 -43.63 -49.28 -22.71
C LEU A 34 -42.70 -50.27 -23.50
N ARG A 35 -41.98 -51.24 -22.91
CA ARG A 35 -41.70 -51.61 -21.49
C ARG A 35 -40.32 -52.32 -21.37
N HIS A 36 -39.86 -52.46 -20.12
CA HIS A 36 -38.71 -53.23 -19.54
C HIS A 36 -37.74 -54.01 -20.48
N ALA A 37 -36.41 -53.86 -20.43
CA ALA A 37 -35.41 -53.82 -19.34
C ALA A 37 -34.81 -55.19 -18.94
N VAL A 38 -33.55 -55.42 -19.36
CA VAL A 38 -32.58 -56.42 -18.84
C VAL A 38 -31.23 -55.70 -18.58
N ARG A 39 -30.27 -56.34 -17.90
CA ARG A 39 -29.30 -55.70 -17.00
C ARG A 39 -27.85 -56.20 -17.23
N GLN A 40 -26.86 -55.46 -16.68
CA GLN A 40 -25.41 -55.76 -16.60
C GLN A 40 -24.63 -55.51 -17.92
N SER A 41 -23.33 -55.15 -17.94
CA SER A 41 -22.31 -54.91 -16.89
C SER A 41 -21.37 -53.71 -17.24
N LEU A 42 -20.40 -53.38 -16.37
CA LEU A 42 -19.48 -52.22 -16.47
C LEU A 42 -18.01 -52.68 -16.67
N PRO A 43 -17.14 -51.87 -17.33
CA PRO A 43 -16.28 -50.96 -16.57
C PRO A 43 -16.09 -49.54 -17.16
N ARG A 44 -15.42 -48.68 -16.38
CA ARG A 44 -15.09 -47.24 -16.60
C ARG A 44 -13.71 -47.09 -17.30
N PRO A 45 -13.32 -45.94 -17.92
CA PRO A 45 -13.40 -44.61 -17.28
C PRO A 45 -13.71 -43.35 -18.14
N PHE A 46 -14.39 -42.41 -17.46
CA PHE A 46 -14.37 -40.94 -17.56
C PHE A 46 -13.82 -40.23 -18.83
N ARG A 47 -14.72 -39.45 -19.44
CA ARG A 47 -14.61 -37.97 -19.50
C ARG A 47 -15.99 -37.32 -19.65
N HIS A 48 -16.46 -36.60 -18.63
CA HIS A 48 -17.66 -35.76 -18.72
C HIS A 48 -17.29 -34.31 -19.09
N PRO A 49 -18.02 -33.68 -20.03
CA PRO A 49 -18.03 -32.23 -20.18
C PRO A 49 -19.46 -31.65 -20.11
N SER A 50 -20.06 -31.61 -18.91
CA SER A 50 -21.12 -30.67 -18.53
C SER A 50 -20.47 -29.60 -17.63
N ARG A 51 -20.50 -28.28 -17.89
CA ARG A 51 -21.42 -27.44 -18.70
C ARG A 51 -22.87 -27.44 -18.19
N SER A 52 -23.00 -27.18 -16.90
CA SER A 52 -24.18 -26.54 -16.27
C SER A 52 -23.74 -25.25 -15.56
N LEU A 53 -24.70 -24.42 -15.12
CA LEU A 53 -24.50 -23.24 -14.25
C LEU A 53 -23.76 -22.01 -14.84
N HIS A 54 -23.83 -21.75 -16.15
CA HIS A 54 -23.39 -20.46 -16.69
C HIS A 54 -24.45 -19.34 -16.53
N THR A 55 -24.07 -18.25 -15.87
CA THR A 55 -24.61 -16.87 -15.99
C THR A 55 -25.98 -16.53 -15.36
N SER A 56 -26.97 -17.43 -15.37
CA SER A 56 -28.40 -17.06 -15.45
C SER A 56 -29.12 -16.40 -14.25
N LEU A 57 -28.46 -16.10 -13.12
CA LEU A 57 -29.08 -15.36 -11.98
C LEU A 57 -28.24 -14.19 -11.45
N ARG A 58 -27.28 -13.67 -12.23
CA ARG A 58 -26.49 -12.48 -11.83
C ARG A 58 -27.37 -11.28 -11.43
N PHE A 59 -28.52 -11.13 -12.09
CA PHE A 59 -29.45 -10.01 -11.93
C PHE A 59 -30.50 -10.20 -10.81
N ARG A 60 -30.50 -11.32 -10.06
CA ARG A 60 -31.57 -11.58 -9.07
C ARG A 60 -31.49 -10.71 -7.80
N GLN A 61 -30.36 -10.05 -7.56
CA GLN A 61 -30.25 -8.98 -6.56
C GLN A 61 -30.54 -7.59 -7.15
N GLU A 62 -30.23 -7.37 -8.43
CA GLU A 62 -30.67 -6.17 -9.16
C GLU A 62 -32.23 -6.10 -9.23
N GLN A 63 -32.93 -7.25 -9.15
CA GLN A 63 -34.39 -7.29 -8.90
C GLN A 63 -34.84 -6.72 -7.54
N GLN A 64 -34.06 -6.87 -6.44
CA GLN A 64 -34.39 -6.22 -5.17
C GLN A 64 -34.25 -4.69 -5.26
N GLN A 65 -33.38 -4.19 -6.13
CA GLN A 65 -33.19 -2.76 -6.37
C GLN A 65 -34.33 -2.10 -7.15
N GLN A 66 -35.31 -2.87 -7.65
CA GLN A 66 -36.51 -2.35 -8.32
C GLN A 66 -37.80 -2.63 -7.55
N ALA A 67 -37.87 -3.72 -6.77
CA ALA A 67 -39.10 -4.14 -6.06
C ALA A 67 -39.35 -3.46 -4.70
N ALA A 68 -38.46 -2.54 -4.26
CA ALA A 68 -38.62 -1.78 -3.01
C ALA A 68 -38.51 -0.26 -3.22
N ALA A 69 -38.55 0.21 -4.47
CA ALA A 69 -38.43 1.63 -4.82
C ALA A 69 -39.76 2.40 -4.73
N GLN A 70 -40.89 1.69 -4.61
CA GLN A 70 -42.25 2.22 -4.51
C GLN A 70 -43.07 1.35 -3.55
N ASP A 71 -44.14 1.91 -2.98
CA ASP A 71 -45.12 1.29 -2.08
C ASP A 71 -44.66 0.79 -0.70
N ALA A 72 -43.93 1.66 0.02
CA ALA A 72 -44.11 1.85 1.45
C ALA A 72 -44.03 3.36 1.78
N PRO A 73 -44.83 3.89 2.72
CA PRO A 73 -44.74 5.31 3.09
C PRO A 73 -43.38 5.61 3.73
N ALA A 74 -42.79 6.76 3.39
CA ALA A 74 -41.45 7.17 3.85
C ALA A 74 -41.46 7.72 5.29
N GLN A 75 -42.01 6.95 6.23
CA GLN A 75 -42.17 7.29 7.64
C GLN A 75 -41.75 6.10 8.53
N ASP A 76 -41.24 6.39 9.73
CA ASP A 76 -40.93 5.47 10.85
C ASP A 76 -39.85 4.38 10.71
N ALA A 77 -39.06 4.34 9.62
CA ALA A 77 -37.88 3.46 9.52
C ALA A 77 -36.58 4.03 10.13
N THR A 78 -36.49 5.34 10.37
CA THR A 78 -35.27 6.04 10.83
C THR A 78 -35.16 6.18 12.34
N ALA A 79 -36.24 5.93 13.09
CA ALA A 79 -36.38 6.33 14.50
C ALA A 79 -35.50 5.57 15.52
N ASN A 80 -34.76 4.54 15.13
CA ASN A 80 -34.15 3.58 16.06
C ASN A 80 -32.69 3.17 15.72
N ARG A 81 -31.96 3.97 14.93
CA ARG A 81 -30.51 3.77 14.71
C ARG A 81 -29.69 4.55 15.73
N ILE A 82 -28.79 3.86 16.42
CA ILE A 82 -27.83 4.46 17.34
C ILE A 82 -26.81 5.31 16.55
N THR A 83 -26.63 6.56 16.98
CA THR A 83 -25.76 7.58 16.34
C THR A 83 -24.64 8.07 17.26
N ARG A 84 -24.80 7.98 18.58
CA ARG A 84 -23.79 8.38 19.58
C ARG A 84 -23.13 7.16 20.21
N PHE A 85 -21.86 7.27 20.58
CA PHE A 85 -21.18 6.17 21.28
C PHE A 85 -21.77 5.90 22.67
N ALA A 86 -22.28 6.93 23.36
CA ALA A 86 -22.93 6.80 24.67
C ALA A 86 -24.19 5.91 24.64
N GLU A 87 -24.98 5.99 23.57
CA GLU A 87 -26.21 5.20 23.38
C GLU A 87 -25.94 3.68 23.36
N LEU A 88 -24.71 3.25 23.06
CA LEU A 88 -24.31 1.83 23.12
C LEU A 88 -24.19 1.29 24.56
N GLU A 89 -23.86 2.16 25.54
CA GLU A 89 -23.88 1.82 26.97
C GLU A 89 -25.32 1.86 27.49
N THR A 90 -26.10 2.89 27.12
CA THR A 90 -27.52 3.03 27.51
C THR A 90 -28.38 1.86 27.04
N ASN A 91 -28.18 1.37 25.81
CA ASN A 91 -28.88 0.20 25.27
C ASN A 91 -28.23 -1.14 25.64
N ASN A 92 -27.21 -1.15 26.52
CA ASN A 92 -26.49 -2.34 26.99
C ASN A 92 -25.92 -3.24 25.86
N ILE A 93 -25.52 -2.63 24.73
CA ILE A 93 -24.99 -3.35 23.56
C ILE A 93 -23.46 -3.49 23.66
N VAL A 94 -22.79 -2.45 24.17
CA VAL A 94 -21.34 -2.41 24.37
C VAL A 94 -21.00 -2.22 25.85
N HIS A 95 -20.00 -2.96 26.33
CA HIS A 95 -19.59 -2.90 27.74
C HIS A 95 -19.12 -1.48 28.14
N PRO A 96 -19.60 -0.92 29.28
CA PRO A 96 -19.31 0.44 29.75
C PRO A 96 -17.87 0.93 29.61
N ASN A 97 -16.88 0.09 29.97
CA ASN A 97 -15.46 0.48 29.90
C ASN A 97 -15.00 0.88 28.49
N VAL A 98 -15.59 0.30 27.44
CA VAL A 98 -15.24 0.59 26.04
C VAL A 98 -15.88 1.91 25.58
N VAL A 99 -17.16 2.12 25.94
CA VAL A 99 -17.89 3.37 25.65
C VAL A 99 -17.26 4.56 26.37
N ARG A 100 -16.79 4.36 27.61
CA ARG A 100 -16.04 5.36 28.38
C ARG A 100 -14.65 5.64 27.79
N THR A 101 -13.95 4.64 27.24
CA THR A 101 -12.73 4.91 26.47
C THR A 101 -13.02 5.79 25.26
N LEU A 102 -14.03 5.45 24.46
CA LEU A 102 -14.42 6.20 23.25
C LEU A 102 -14.79 7.65 23.58
N THR A 103 -15.70 7.86 24.54
CA THR A 103 -16.19 9.20 24.91
C THR A 103 -15.15 10.01 25.71
N GLN A 104 -14.60 9.45 26.78
CA GLN A 104 -13.81 10.22 27.77
C GLN A 104 -12.30 10.25 27.47
N GLN A 105 -11.74 9.23 26.82
CA GLN A 105 -10.29 9.17 26.52
C GLN A 105 -9.96 9.46 25.04
N MET A 106 -10.87 9.14 24.12
CA MET A 106 -10.70 9.40 22.68
C MET A 106 -11.48 10.63 22.20
N GLY A 107 -12.37 11.21 23.02
CA GLY A 107 -13.14 12.42 22.70
C GLY A 107 -14.19 12.21 21.61
N LEU A 108 -14.74 10.99 21.47
CA LEU A 108 -15.67 10.62 20.41
C LEU A 108 -17.10 10.54 20.95
N GLU A 109 -17.91 11.56 20.65
CA GLU A 109 -19.32 11.62 21.02
C GLU A 109 -20.23 10.94 19.98
N THR A 110 -20.09 11.33 18.72
CA THR A 110 -20.91 10.88 17.57
C THR A 110 -20.14 9.93 16.66
N MET A 111 -20.86 8.99 16.05
CA MET A 111 -20.34 8.10 15.01
C MET A 111 -20.42 8.76 13.63
N THR A 112 -19.43 8.49 12.76
CA THR A 112 -19.54 8.82 11.33
C THR A 112 -20.59 7.94 10.64
N ASP A 113 -21.12 8.36 9.48
CA ASP A 113 -22.14 7.59 8.74
C ASP A 113 -21.71 6.15 8.47
N VAL A 114 -20.41 5.95 8.17
CA VAL A 114 -19.81 4.62 7.98
C VAL A 114 -19.86 3.80 9.27
N GLN A 115 -19.52 4.41 10.40
CA GLN A 115 -19.57 3.78 11.71
C GLN A 115 -21.01 3.45 12.11
N GLN A 116 -21.97 4.37 11.94
CA GLN A 116 -23.40 4.12 12.19
C GLN A 116 -23.93 2.96 11.34
N ALA A 117 -23.58 2.92 10.06
CA ALA A 117 -24.06 1.90 9.12
C ALA A 117 -23.44 0.52 9.37
N THR A 118 -22.16 0.41 9.77
CA THR A 118 -21.52 -0.90 9.97
C THR A 118 -21.56 -1.39 11.42
N ILE A 119 -21.42 -0.53 12.44
CA ILE A 119 -21.32 -0.97 13.85
C ILE A 119 -22.63 -1.61 14.30
N ASN A 120 -23.77 -0.99 13.96
CA ASN A 120 -25.10 -1.49 14.31
C ASN A 120 -25.40 -2.88 13.71
N GLU A 121 -24.86 -3.19 12.52
CA GLU A 121 -24.97 -4.53 11.91
C GLU A 121 -23.91 -5.50 12.46
N ALA A 122 -22.66 -5.05 12.58
CA ALA A 122 -21.54 -5.87 13.04
C ALA A 122 -21.73 -6.37 14.49
N LEU A 123 -22.34 -5.58 15.38
CA LEU A 123 -22.63 -5.98 16.76
C LEU A 123 -23.66 -7.13 16.86
N LYS A 124 -24.39 -7.44 15.78
CA LYS A 124 -25.27 -8.62 15.69
C LYS A 124 -24.49 -9.93 15.47
N GLY A 125 -23.19 -9.85 15.17
CA GLY A 125 -22.31 -11.00 14.88
C GLY A 125 -22.38 -11.53 13.45
N THR A 126 -23.17 -10.90 12.56
CA THR A 126 -23.25 -11.28 11.14
C THR A 126 -21.98 -10.88 10.39
N ASP A 127 -21.55 -11.73 9.46
CA ASP A 127 -20.51 -11.40 8.49
C ASP A 127 -20.92 -10.17 7.66
N LEU A 128 -19.95 -9.34 7.25
CA LEU A 128 -20.24 -8.12 6.48
C LEU A 128 -19.13 -7.73 5.51
N ILE A 129 -19.52 -7.07 4.42
CA ILE A 129 -18.63 -6.28 3.57
C ILE A 129 -19.12 -4.83 3.55
N ALA A 130 -18.22 -3.91 3.92
CA ALA A 130 -18.46 -2.47 3.94
C ALA A 130 -17.69 -1.77 2.81
N GLN A 131 -18.42 -1.15 1.89
CA GLN A 131 -17.83 -0.24 0.90
C GLN A 131 -17.86 1.19 1.48
N ALA A 132 -16.68 1.76 1.74
CA ALA A 132 -16.55 3.08 2.35
C ALA A 132 -15.23 3.78 1.99
N LYS A 133 -15.31 5.11 1.77
CA LYS A 133 -14.18 5.99 1.39
C LYS A 133 -13.02 5.92 2.42
N THR A 134 -11.80 6.30 2.04
CA THR A 134 -10.66 6.32 2.99
C THR A 134 -10.72 7.54 3.90
N GLY A 135 -10.47 7.37 5.21
CA GLY A 135 -10.46 8.46 6.19
C GLY A 135 -11.79 8.72 6.90
N THR A 136 -12.82 7.89 6.68
CA THR A 136 -14.18 8.02 7.24
C THR A 136 -14.38 7.31 8.59
N GLY A 137 -13.31 6.95 9.30
CA GLY A 137 -13.40 6.27 10.61
C GLY A 137 -13.54 4.74 10.57
N LYS A 138 -13.33 4.10 9.41
CA LYS A 138 -13.42 2.62 9.20
C LYS A 138 -12.74 1.78 10.27
N THR A 139 -11.61 2.23 10.81
CA THR A 139 -10.81 1.50 11.82
C THR A 139 -11.62 1.18 13.07
N LEU A 140 -12.33 2.15 13.65
CA LEU A 140 -13.20 1.89 14.81
C LEU A 140 -14.46 1.11 14.43
N ALA A 141 -14.91 1.26 13.18
CA ALA A 141 -16.09 0.61 12.64
C ALA A 141 -15.98 -0.94 12.59
N PHE A 142 -14.77 -1.50 12.59
CA PHE A 142 -14.52 -2.92 12.86
C PHE A 142 -13.93 -3.21 14.24
N LEU A 143 -13.04 -2.37 14.79
CA LEU A 143 -12.39 -2.66 16.08
C LEU A 143 -13.39 -2.73 17.25
N LEU A 144 -14.44 -1.91 17.24
CA LEU A 144 -15.44 -1.90 18.31
C LEU A 144 -16.30 -3.18 18.32
N PRO A 145 -16.91 -3.62 17.19
CA PRO A 145 -17.56 -4.93 17.11
C PRO A 145 -16.65 -6.11 17.47
N VAL A 146 -15.40 -6.13 16.98
CA VAL A 146 -14.42 -7.18 17.32
C VAL A 146 -14.22 -7.25 18.84
N LEU A 147 -13.94 -6.11 19.48
CA LEU A 147 -13.72 -6.05 20.92
C LEU A 147 -14.96 -6.48 21.72
N GLN A 148 -16.15 -6.02 21.33
CA GLN A 148 -17.37 -6.39 22.04
C GLN A 148 -17.71 -7.88 21.88
N ASN A 149 -17.41 -8.51 20.73
CA ASN A 149 -17.54 -9.96 20.58
C ASN A 149 -16.55 -10.70 21.50
N ILE A 150 -15.27 -10.29 21.54
CA ILE A 150 -14.26 -10.88 22.46
C ILE A 150 -14.73 -10.78 23.92
N ILE A 151 -15.21 -9.61 24.37
CA ILE A 151 -15.72 -9.40 25.73
C ILE A 151 -17.02 -10.20 25.99
N LYS A 152 -17.82 -10.50 24.97
CA LYS A 152 -19.02 -11.33 25.09
C LYS A 152 -18.67 -12.82 25.26
N GLN A 153 -17.58 -13.29 24.66
CA GLN A 153 -17.09 -14.67 24.82
C GLN A 153 -16.30 -14.86 26.12
N ASP A 154 -15.42 -13.90 26.49
CA ASP A 154 -14.76 -13.85 27.80
C ASP A 154 -15.02 -12.50 28.52
N PRO A 155 -16.05 -12.44 29.38
CA PRO A 155 -16.34 -11.26 30.20
C PRO A 155 -15.24 -10.86 31.18
N SER A 156 -14.24 -11.71 31.46
CA SER A 156 -13.11 -11.35 32.31
C SER A 156 -12.19 -10.31 31.64
N LEU A 157 -12.13 -10.30 30.30
CA LEU A 157 -11.37 -9.33 29.52
C LEU A 157 -11.99 -7.93 29.50
N ALA A 158 -13.22 -7.76 29.98
CA ALA A 158 -13.90 -6.47 30.07
C ALA A 158 -13.17 -5.45 30.99
N LYS A 159 -12.29 -5.93 31.89
CA LYS A 159 -11.60 -5.14 32.92
C LYS A 159 -10.11 -5.47 32.95
N LYS A 160 -9.26 -4.49 33.31
CA LYS A 160 -7.85 -4.74 33.61
C LYS A 160 -7.68 -5.61 34.85
N SER A 161 -7.11 -6.81 34.68
CA SER A 161 -6.78 -7.71 35.79
C SER A 161 -5.40 -7.36 36.38
N PHE A 162 -5.38 -6.57 37.46
CA PHE A 162 -4.17 -6.16 38.17
C PHE A 162 -3.62 -7.27 39.11
N GLY A 163 -3.41 -8.47 38.57
CA GLY A 163 -2.82 -9.59 39.29
C GLY A 163 -1.30 -9.44 39.49
N ARG A 164 -0.77 -9.85 40.66
CA ARG A 164 0.68 -9.90 41.00
C ARG A 164 1.57 -10.70 40.03
N ARG A 165 1.01 -11.38 39.02
CA ARG A 165 1.71 -12.22 38.03
C ARG A 165 1.54 -11.73 36.58
N GLY A 166 0.91 -10.58 36.34
CA GLY A 166 0.67 -10.06 35.00
C GLY A 166 -0.51 -10.73 34.27
N PRO A 167 -0.65 -10.51 32.95
CA PRO A 167 -1.72 -11.09 32.14
C PRO A 167 -1.70 -12.62 32.12
N ARG A 168 -2.89 -13.24 32.02
CA ARG A 168 -3.08 -14.70 31.96
C ARG A 168 -3.16 -15.29 30.54
N THR A 169 -2.97 -14.46 29.52
CA THR A 169 -3.05 -14.81 28.09
C THR A 169 -1.76 -15.47 27.57
N THR A 170 -1.86 -16.22 26.49
CA THR A 170 -0.78 -17.01 25.87
C THR A 170 -0.57 -16.65 24.39
N ALA A 171 0.39 -17.29 23.72
CA ALA A 171 0.77 -17.01 22.34
C ALA A 171 -0.27 -17.45 21.30
N ASP A 172 -1.20 -18.31 21.72
CA ASP A 172 -2.25 -18.99 20.97
C ASP A 172 -3.66 -18.47 21.28
N ASP A 173 -3.80 -17.55 22.24
CA ASP A 173 -5.05 -16.92 22.69
C ASP A 173 -5.60 -15.85 21.70
N ILE A 174 -5.33 -16.02 20.40
CA ILE A 174 -5.66 -15.04 19.35
C ILE A 174 -7.15 -15.15 18.99
N ARG A 175 -7.95 -14.32 19.65
CA ARG A 175 -9.40 -14.16 19.42
C ARG A 175 -9.73 -13.41 18.13
N ALA A 176 -8.86 -12.51 17.66
CA ALA A 176 -9.08 -11.80 16.40
C ALA A 176 -7.81 -11.61 15.56
N LEU A 177 -7.97 -11.74 14.24
CA LEU A 177 -6.94 -11.50 13.24
C LEU A 177 -7.37 -10.38 12.29
N ILE A 178 -6.53 -9.35 12.14
CA ILE A 178 -6.77 -8.22 11.24
C ILE A 178 -5.64 -8.16 10.20
N ILE A 179 -6.01 -8.43 8.94
CA ILE A 179 -5.10 -8.47 7.80
C ILE A 179 -5.17 -7.13 7.05
N SER A 180 -4.02 -6.47 6.89
CA SER A 180 -3.87 -5.18 6.20
C SER A 180 -2.81 -5.28 5.09
N PRO A 181 -2.98 -4.61 3.94
CA PRO A 181 -2.08 -4.72 2.79
C PRO A 181 -0.70 -4.10 3.06
N THR A 182 -0.62 -3.01 3.82
CA THR A 182 0.65 -2.35 4.15
C THR A 182 1.01 -2.49 5.63
N ARG A 183 2.30 -2.36 5.93
CA ARG A 183 2.79 -2.37 7.31
C ARG A 183 2.31 -1.12 8.06
N GLU A 184 2.42 0.02 7.41
CA GLU A 184 2.13 1.32 7.99
C GLU A 184 0.67 1.44 8.42
N LEU A 185 -0.25 0.80 7.68
CA LEU A 185 -1.65 0.61 8.07
C LEU A 185 -1.81 -0.34 9.26
N ALA A 186 -1.18 -1.52 9.22
CA ALA A 186 -1.24 -2.46 10.34
C ALA A 186 -0.69 -1.84 11.65
N GLU A 187 0.33 -0.98 11.55
CA GLU A 187 0.85 -0.18 12.68
C GLU A 187 -0.14 0.90 13.13
N GLN A 188 -0.86 1.56 12.22
CA GLN A 188 -1.92 2.54 12.55
C GLN A 188 -3.13 1.87 13.21
N ILE A 189 -3.64 0.77 12.64
CA ILE A 189 -4.77 -0.01 13.19
C ILE A 189 -4.42 -0.53 14.59
N ALA A 190 -3.21 -1.09 14.79
CA ALA A 190 -2.78 -1.56 16.09
C ALA A 190 -2.56 -0.43 17.11
N THR A 191 -2.19 0.77 16.66
CA THR A 191 -2.10 1.96 17.52
C THR A 191 -3.49 2.41 17.95
N GLU A 192 -4.47 2.44 17.04
CA GLU A 192 -5.85 2.82 17.35
C GLU A 192 -6.55 1.80 18.25
N ALA A 193 -6.32 0.51 17.99
CA ALA A 193 -6.76 -0.58 18.86
C ALA A 193 -6.20 -0.40 20.29
N LYS A 194 -4.91 -0.13 20.44
CA LYS A 194 -4.29 0.10 21.76
C LYS A 194 -4.88 1.29 22.53
N LYS A 195 -5.45 2.30 21.85
CA LYS A 195 -6.26 3.34 22.51
C LYS A 195 -7.60 2.77 22.97
N LEU A 196 -8.39 2.18 22.06
CA LEU A 196 -9.73 1.66 22.35
C LEU A 196 -9.74 0.63 23.51
N LEU A 197 -8.68 -0.18 23.58
CA LEU A 197 -8.53 -1.27 24.54
C LEU A 197 -7.94 -0.81 25.88
N SER A 198 -7.65 0.48 26.06
CA SER A 198 -6.92 1.07 27.20
C SER A 198 -7.44 0.67 28.59
N ASN A 199 -8.73 0.35 28.73
CA ASN A 199 -9.40 0.00 29.99
C ASN A 199 -9.80 -1.49 30.09
N THR A 200 -9.39 -2.31 29.12
CA THR A 200 -9.71 -3.74 29.01
C THR A 200 -8.51 -4.63 29.39
N GLY A 201 -8.73 -5.94 29.50
CA GLY A 201 -7.67 -6.95 29.64
C GLY A 201 -7.02 -7.37 28.31
N CYS A 202 -7.63 -7.01 27.18
CA CYS A 202 -7.20 -7.41 25.83
C CYS A 202 -5.83 -6.83 25.44
N ILE A 203 -5.05 -7.60 24.67
CA ILE A 203 -3.68 -7.25 24.25
C ILE A 203 -3.54 -7.32 22.72
N VAL A 204 -2.92 -6.28 22.14
CA VAL A 204 -2.67 -6.15 20.69
C VAL A 204 -1.20 -6.34 20.35
N GLN A 205 -0.91 -7.24 19.41
CA GLN A 205 0.43 -7.41 18.83
C GLN A 205 0.44 -7.13 17.33
N THR A 206 1.63 -6.90 16.76
CA THR A 206 1.80 -6.58 15.33
C THR A 206 2.72 -7.56 14.59
N ALA A 207 2.20 -8.11 13.49
CA ALA A 207 2.90 -9.03 12.60
C ALA A 207 3.19 -8.36 11.25
N VAL A 208 4.21 -7.48 11.23
CA VAL A 208 4.56 -6.65 10.06
C VAL A 208 6.01 -6.82 9.59
N GLY A 209 6.22 -6.80 8.28
CA GLY A 209 7.54 -7.00 7.63
C GLY A 209 8.56 -5.90 7.95
N GLY A 210 9.86 -6.19 7.84
CA GLY A 210 10.93 -5.22 8.14
C GLY A 210 11.05 -4.82 9.62
N THR A 211 10.34 -5.50 10.53
CA THR A 211 10.74 -5.61 11.94
C THR A 211 11.62 -6.85 12.10
N ALA A 212 12.45 -6.87 13.16
CA ALA A 212 13.10 -8.10 13.60
C ALA A 212 12.04 -9.15 13.97
N LYS A 213 11.88 -10.22 13.17
CA LYS A 213 10.89 -11.31 13.40
C LYS A 213 10.95 -11.81 14.85
N ARG A 214 12.17 -12.01 15.36
CA ARG A 214 12.49 -12.44 16.74
C ARG A 214 12.07 -11.48 17.86
N ALA A 215 11.72 -10.22 17.56
CA ALA A 215 11.23 -9.26 18.57
C ALA A 215 9.70 -9.29 18.65
N GLY A 216 9.00 -9.17 17.52
CA GLY A 216 7.54 -9.29 17.47
C GLY A 216 7.03 -10.65 17.93
N LEU A 217 7.70 -11.73 17.51
CA LEU A 217 7.39 -13.09 17.98
C LEU A 217 7.60 -13.23 19.50
N ARG A 218 8.68 -12.66 20.06
CA ARG A 218 8.89 -12.68 21.52
C ARG A 218 7.86 -11.83 22.28
N ALA A 219 7.34 -10.75 21.69
CA ALA A 219 6.25 -9.98 22.31
C ALA A 219 4.99 -10.85 22.44
N ILE A 220 4.57 -11.51 21.35
CA ILE A 220 3.43 -12.46 21.36
C ILE A 220 3.68 -13.59 22.37
N GLN A 221 4.88 -14.20 22.39
CA GLN A 221 5.21 -15.31 23.28
C GLN A 221 5.32 -14.93 24.77
N MET A 222 5.72 -13.70 25.11
CA MET A 222 5.96 -13.26 26.49
C MET A 222 4.82 -12.44 27.11
N GLN A 223 3.91 -11.90 26.29
CA GLN A 223 2.83 -11.01 26.72
C GLN A 223 1.44 -11.51 26.32
N GLY A 224 1.37 -12.57 25.51
CA GLY A 224 0.16 -13.03 24.84
C GLY A 224 -0.32 -12.07 23.75
N CYS A 225 -1.42 -12.45 23.10
CA CYS A 225 -2.04 -11.70 22.02
C CYS A 225 -3.51 -12.09 21.84
N HIS A 226 -4.43 -11.16 22.08
CA HIS A 226 -5.87 -11.39 21.82
C HIS A 226 -6.27 -10.87 20.43
N ILE A 227 -5.65 -9.76 19.98
CA ILE A 227 -5.89 -9.16 18.67
C ILE A 227 -4.55 -9.03 17.93
N LEU A 228 -4.37 -9.83 16.88
CA LEU A 228 -3.19 -9.78 16.03
C LEU A 228 -3.47 -8.93 14.78
N VAL A 229 -2.68 -7.88 14.55
CA VAL A 229 -2.78 -7.03 13.35
C VAL A 229 -1.54 -7.24 12.49
N GLY A 230 -1.68 -7.51 11.19
CA GLY A 230 -0.51 -7.84 10.37
C GLY A 230 -0.66 -7.76 8.86
N THR A 231 0.50 -7.87 8.20
CA THR A 231 0.63 -7.97 6.74
C THR A 231 0.70 -9.43 6.31
N PRO A 232 0.04 -9.85 5.20
CA PRO A 232 -0.04 -11.25 4.78
C PRO A 232 1.26 -12.04 4.87
N GLY A 233 2.35 -11.58 4.23
CA GLY A 233 3.63 -12.30 4.25
C GLY A 233 4.17 -12.58 5.66
N ARG A 234 4.09 -11.61 6.59
CA ARG A 234 4.57 -11.79 7.97
C ARG A 234 3.58 -12.55 8.87
N LEU A 235 2.29 -12.59 8.53
CA LEU A 235 1.33 -13.47 9.20
C LEU A 235 1.56 -14.93 8.79
N LYS A 236 1.74 -15.18 7.49
CA LYS A 236 2.17 -16.47 6.94
C LYS A 236 3.48 -16.94 7.59
N ASP A 237 4.52 -16.08 7.63
CA ASP A 237 5.81 -16.35 8.30
C ASP A 237 5.68 -16.84 9.76
N ILE A 238 4.57 -16.53 10.45
CA ILE A 238 4.35 -16.85 11.87
C ILE A 238 3.48 -18.10 12.02
N PHE A 239 2.32 -18.16 11.34
CA PHE A 239 1.43 -19.32 11.42
C PHE A 239 2.01 -20.57 10.72
N SER A 240 2.84 -20.41 9.68
CA SER A 240 3.45 -21.54 8.96
C SER A 240 4.79 -22.02 9.53
N ASP A 241 5.23 -21.46 10.67
CA ASP A 241 6.51 -21.75 11.33
C ASP A 241 6.24 -22.57 12.61
N PRO A 242 6.48 -23.90 12.63
CA PRO A 242 6.19 -24.74 13.79
C PRO A 242 6.91 -24.33 15.08
N TYR A 243 8.00 -23.56 14.96
CA TYR A 243 8.75 -23.04 16.10
C TYR A 243 8.21 -21.70 16.63
N SER A 244 7.21 -21.09 15.97
CA SER A 244 6.55 -19.88 16.46
C SER A 244 5.74 -20.12 17.72
N ARG A 245 5.09 -21.29 17.82
CA ARG A 245 4.05 -21.59 18.82
C ARG A 245 2.90 -20.57 18.85
N VAL A 246 2.66 -19.88 17.74
CA VAL A 246 1.55 -18.93 17.58
C VAL A 246 0.46 -19.62 16.75
N GLN A 247 -0.73 -19.72 17.33
CA GLN A 247 -1.92 -20.31 16.73
C GLN A 247 -3.14 -19.43 17.02
N ALA A 248 -4.30 -19.79 16.50
CA ALA A 248 -5.56 -19.10 16.78
C ALA A 248 -6.75 -20.08 16.82
N PRO A 249 -6.74 -21.11 17.69
CA PRO A 249 -7.85 -22.07 17.83
C PRO A 249 -9.18 -21.37 18.17
N ASP A 250 -9.14 -20.36 19.04
CA ASP A 250 -10.33 -19.64 19.51
C ASP A 250 -10.61 -18.36 18.68
N LEU A 251 -10.33 -18.36 17.38
CA LEU A 251 -10.51 -17.18 16.53
C LEU A 251 -12.00 -16.80 16.37
N ASP A 252 -12.47 -15.81 17.15
CA ASP A 252 -13.82 -15.25 17.11
C ASP A 252 -14.06 -14.28 15.95
N ALA A 253 -13.01 -13.64 15.41
CA ALA A 253 -13.14 -12.65 14.33
C ALA A 253 -11.97 -12.64 13.32
N LEU A 254 -12.30 -12.49 12.04
CA LEU A 254 -11.36 -12.30 10.93
C LEU A 254 -11.72 -11.03 10.15
N VAL A 255 -10.79 -10.07 10.10
CA VAL A 255 -11.00 -8.78 9.41
C VAL A 255 -10.00 -8.61 8.28
N PHE A 256 -10.50 -8.27 7.10
CA PHE A 256 -9.70 -7.82 5.96
C PHE A 256 -9.87 -6.31 5.79
N ASP A 257 -8.87 -5.53 6.18
CA ASP A 257 -8.83 -4.10 5.86
C ASP A 257 -8.31 -3.88 4.45
N GLU A 258 -8.95 -2.95 3.74
CA GLU A 258 -8.70 -2.59 2.35
C GLU A 258 -8.58 -3.81 1.41
N ALA A 259 -9.65 -4.61 1.40
CA ALA A 259 -9.75 -5.87 0.66
C ALA A 259 -9.39 -5.76 -0.83
N ASP A 260 -9.74 -4.64 -1.49
CA ASP A 260 -9.31 -4.36 -2.88
C ASP A 260 -7.78 -4.47 -3.08
N ARG A 261 -6.98 -4.07 -2.08
CA ARG A 261 -5.51 -4.01 -2.18
C ARG A 261 -4.82 -5.31 -1.88
N LEU A 262 -5.42 -6.10 -0.99
CA LEU A 262 -4.98 -7.45 -0.67
C LEU A 262 -5.00 -8.33 -1.94
N LEU A 263 -5.87 -7.99 -2.89
CA LEU A 263 -5.93 -8.60 -4.22
C LEU A 263 -5.06 -7.86 -5.25
N ASP A 264 -5.13 -6.53 -5.36
CA ASP A 264 -4.29 -5.72 -6.28
C ASP A 264 -2.79 -6.06 -6.16
N GLN A 265 -2.29 -6.20 -4.93
CA GLN A 265 -0.87 -6.43 -4.63
C GLN A 265 -0.47 -7.91 -4.74
N GLY A 266 -1.42 -8.79 -5.11
CA GLY A 266 -1.17 -10.21 -5.34
C GLY A 266 -1.01 -11.05 -4.07
N PHE A 267 -1.38 -10.56 -2.89
CA PHE A 267 -1.26 -11.31 -1.62
C PHE A 267 -2.31 -12.42 -1.42
N TRP A 268 -3.19 -12.64 -2.40
CA TRP A 268 -4.24 -13.65 -2.31
C TRP A 268 -3.72 -15.08 -2.03
N PRO A 269 -2.60 -15.57 -2.62
CA PRO A 269 -2.04 -16.87 -2.27
C PRO A 269 -1.59 -16.95 -0.80
N GLU A 270 -0.91 -15.93 -0.28
CA GLU A 270 -0.51 -15.87 1.13
C GLU A 270 -1.71 -15.82 2.07
N ILE A 271 -2.78 -15.13 1.70
CA ILE A 271 -4.03 -15.09 2.46
C ILE A 271 -4.71 -16.47 2.46
N GLN A 272 -4.79 -17.14 1.31
CA GLN A 272 -5.30 -18.51 1.24
C GLN A 272 -4.47 -19.50 2.06
N GLU A 273 -3.15 -19.32 2.15
CA GLU A 273 -2.30 -20.12 3.02
C GLU A 273 -2.54 -19.82 4.51
N ILE A 274 -2.66 -18.55 4.92
CA ILE A 274 -3.05 -18.18 6.29
C ILE A 274 -4.40 -18.82 6.65
N MET A 275 -5.41 -18.71 5.78
CA MET A 275 -6.74 -19.26 6.03
C MET A 275 -6.77 -20.78 6.21
N ARG A 276 -5.79 -21.53 5.69
CA ARG A 276 -5.63 -22.99 5.91
C ARG A 276 -4.94 -23.34 7.24
N LEU A 277 -4.36 -22.35 7.92
CA LEU A 277 -3.65 -22.47 9.19
C LEU A 277 -4.47 -21.90 10.37
N LEU A 278 -5.63 -21.31 10.07
CA LEU A 278 -6.67 -20.92 11.02
C LEU A 278 -7.76 -22.01 11.02
N PRO A 279 -8.56 -22.13 12.10
CA PRO A 279 -9.74 -22.99 12.09
C PRO A 279 -10.67 -22.69 10.92
N THR A 280 -11.38 -23.68 10.40
CA THR A 280 -12.51 -23.46 9.49
C THR A 280 -13.72 -22.88 10.23
N PRO A 281 -14.67 -22.20 9.54
CA PRO A 281 -15.93 -21.77 10.16
C PRO A 281 -16.78 -22.93 10.72
N GLN A 282 -16.50 -24.17 10.32
CA GLN A 282 -17.15 -25.38 10.82
C GLN A 282 -16.55 -25.88 12.15
N GLU A 283 -15.25 -25.65 12.39
CA GLU A 283 -14.57 -26.01 13.63
C GLU A 283 -14.75 -24.94 14.72
N LYS A 284 -14.70 -23.66 14.32
CA LYS A 284 -14.88 -22.50 15.21
C LYS A 284 -15.70 -21.44 14.48
N ASP A 285 -16.94 -21.24 14.94
CA ASP A 285 -17.76 -20.16 14.42
C ASP A 285 -17.14 -18.79 14.75
N ARG A 286 -17.08 -17.93 13.74
CA ARG A 286 -16.44 -16.61 13.79
C ARG A 286 -17.15 -15.60 12.90
N GLN A 287 -16.96 -14.32 13.19
CA GLN A 287 -17.40 -13.24 12.31
C GLN A 287 -16.31 -12.89 11.28
N THR A 288 -16.65 -12.86 10.00
CA THR A 288 -15.76 -12.38 8.93
C THR A 288 -16.21 -11.02 8.43
N MET A 289 -15.30 -10.04 8.44
CA MET A 289 -15.59 -8.66 8.01
C MET A 289 -14.60 -8.18 6.95
N MET A 290 -15.10 -7.48 5.93
CA MET A 290 -14.29 -6.90 4.85
C MET A 290 -14.57 -5.41 4.71
N PHE A 291 -13.52 -4.60 4.74
CA PHE A 291 -13.62 -3.16 4.51
C PHE A 291 -12.87 -2.81 3.23
N SER A 292 -13.51 -2.11 2.31
CA SER A 292 -12.92 -1.79 1.01
C SER A 292 -13.27 -0.37 0.56
N ALA A 293 -12.49 0.22 -0.34
CA ALA A 293 -12.88 1.47 -1.01
C ALA A 293 -13.69 1.19 -2.28
N THR A 294 -13.29 0.15 -3.00
CA THR A 294 -13.96 -0.36 -4.20
C THR A 294 -14.32 -1.84 -4.03
N VAL A 295 -15.27 -2.31 -4.83
CA VAL A 295 -15.68 -3.73 -4.87
C VAL A 295 -15.56 -4.24 -6.31
N PRO A 296 -14.32 -4.39 -6.84
CA PRO A 296 -14.08 -4.99 -8.16
C PRO A 296 -14.44 -6.49 -8.14
N ARG A 297 -14.46 -7.12 -9.31
CA ARG A 297 -14.87 -8.54 -9.45
C ARG A 297 -14.02 -9.48 -8.61
N GLU A 298 -12.72 -9.23 -8.48
CA GLU A 298 -11.85 -10.03 -7.61
C GLU A 298 -12.29 -9.96 -6.14
N VAL A 299 -12.75 -8.81 -5.63
CA VAL A 299 -13.27 -8.68 -4.26
C VAL A 299 -14.59 -9.44 -4.09
N VAL A 300 -15.44 -9.51 -5.12
CA VAL A 300 -16.67 -10.32 -5.08
C VAL A 300 -16.34 -11.82 -5.00
N ASP A 301 -15.30 -12.29 -5.70
CA ASP A 301 -14.88 -13.68 -5.64
C ASP A 301 -14.13 -14.02 -4.34
N LEU A 302 -13.38 -13.06 -3.78
CA LEU A 302 -12.86 -13.11 -2.41
C LEU A 302 -14.02 -13.29 -1.39
N VAL A 303 -15.04 -12.42 -1.41
CA VAL A 303 -16.23 -12.51 -0.53
C VAL A 303 -16.89 -13.89 -0.59
N ARG A 304 -17.14 -14.41 -1.81
CA ARG A 304 -17.74 -15.75 -2.02
C ARG A 304 -16.95 -16.91 -1.43
N SER A 305 -15.64 -16.74 -1.21
CA SER A 305 -14.74 -17.77 -0.68
C SER A 305 -14.43 -17.62 0.82
N THR A 306 -15.00 -16.62 1.49
CA THR A 306 -14.61 -16.21 2.85
C THR A 306 -15.78 -15.93 3.79
N LEU A 307 -16.85 -15.27 3.30
CA LEU A 307 -18.00 -14.88 4.12
C LEU A 307 -19.09 -15.95 4.12
N LYS A 308 -19.78 -16.09 5.25
CA LYS A 308 -20.96 -16.95 5.43
C LYS A 308 -22.13 -16.52 4.53
N PRO A 309 -23.04 -17.44 4.15
CA PRO A 309 -24.35 -17.07 3.62
C PRO A 309 -25.09 -16.13 4.57
N GLY A 310 -25.81 -15.14 4.03
CA GLY A 310 -26.54 -14.14 4.83
C GLY A 310 -25.69 -12.96 5.34
N PHE A 311 -24.48 -12.77 4.80
CA PHE A 311 -23.66 -11.58 5.08
C PHE A 311 -24.36 -10.27 4.67
N GLN A 312 -24.04 -9.18 5.38
CA GLN A 312 -24.55 -7.84 5.09
C GLN A 312 -23.63 -7.08 4.12
N PHE A 313 -24.21 -6.45 3.08
CA PHE A 313 -23.50 -5.54 2.20
C PHE A 313 -23.82 -4.08 2.59
N VAL A 314 -22.88 -3.41 3.26
CA VAL A 314 -23.07 -2.07 3.78
C VAL A 314 -22.42 -1.06 2.82
N LYS A 315 -23.24 -0.38 2.02
CA LYS A 315 -22.79 0.64 1.07
C LYS A 315 -22.80 2.03 1.72
N CYS A 316 -21.69 2.41 2.34
CA CYS A 316 -21.52 3.73 2.96
C CYS A 316 -20.91 4.74 1.96
N VAL A 317 -21.45 4.72 0.73
CA VAL A 317 -21.14 5.65 -0.37
C VAL A 317 -22.46 5.88 -1.09
N ASN A 318 -23.08 7.03 -0.85
CA ASN A 318 -24.35 7.39 -1.49
C ASN A 318 -24.13 7.46 -3.01
N GLU A 319 -25.14 7.10 -3.79
CA GLU A 319 -25.01 7.08 -5.26
C GLU A 319 -24.88 8.51 -5.83
N ASP A 320 -25.40 9.49 -5.10
CA ASP A 320 -25.35 10.93 -5.41
C ASP A 320 -24.10 11.66 -4.84
N GLU A 321 -23.42 11.09 -3.83
CA GLU A 321 -22.32 11.77 -3.12
C GLU A 321 -20.98 11.53 -3.84
N GLN A 322 -20.76 12.36 -4.88
CA GLN A 322 -19.59 12.37 -5.76
C GLN A 322 -18.30 11.88 -5.05
N PRO A 323 -17.63 10.83 -5.57
CA PRO A 323 -16.33 10.40 -5.10
C PRO A 323 -15.34 11.56 -4.90
N THR A 324 -14.43 11.45 -3.94
CA THR A 324 -13.44 12.51 -3.64
C THR A 324 -12.61 12.91 -4.87
N HIS A 325 -12.42 11.99 -5.82
CA HIS A 325 -11.72 12.23 -7.09
C HIS A 325 -12.58 12.91 -8.18
N GLU A 326 -13.81 13.29 -7.88
CA GLU A 326 -14.68 14.11 -8.74
C GLU A 326 -14.84 15.51 -8.14
N ARG A 327 -15.05 15.59 -6.81
CA ARG A 327 -15.11 16.87 -6.06
C ARG A 327 -13.81 17.68 -6.10
N VAL A 328 -12.65 17.02 -6.13
CA VAL A 328 -11.33 17.70 -6.11
C VAL A 328 -11.02 18.30 -7.48
N PRO A 329 -10.73 19.62 -7.60
CA PRO A 329 -10.22 20.21 -8.83
C PRO A 329 -8.92 19.53 -9.27
N GLN A 330 -8.87 19.04 -10.51
CA GLN A 330 -7.74 18.27 -11.04
C GLN A 330 -7.23 18.89 -12.33
N ARG A 331 -5.94 19.25 -12.36
CA ARG A 331 -5.29 19.91 -13.47
C ARG A 331 -4.31 18.97 -14.19
N ILE A 332 -4.38 18.91 -15.51
CA ILE A 332 -3.45 18.20 -16.38
C ILE A 332 -2.55 19.22 -17.09
N VAL A 333 -1.27 19.17 -16.79
CA VAL A 333 -0.23 19.99 -17.42
C VAL A 333 0.53 19.10 -18.40
N GLN A 334 0.47 19.45 -19.67
CA GLN A 334 1.40 18.92 -20.68
C GLN A 334 2.74 19.65 -20.51
N VAL A 335 3.83 18.90 -20.36
CA VAL A 335 5.18 19.44 -20.35
C VAL A 335 5.89 19.12 -21.67
N GLN A 336 6.79 19.99 -22.12
CA GLN A 336 7.48 19.87 -23.42
C GLN A 336 8.33 18.58 -23.51
N GLY A 337 9.10 18.28 -22.47
CA GLY A 337 9.87 17.04 -22.31
C GLY A 337 9.89 16.53 -20.86
N PHE A 338 10.57 15.42 -20.59
CA PHE A 338 10.73 14.91 -19.22
C PHE A 338 11.56 15.88 -18.36
N GLU A 339 12.54 16.55 -18.96
CA GLU A 339 13.40 17.58 -18.39
C GLU A 339 12.62 18.73 -17.75
N ASN A 340 11.44 19.09 -18.29
CA ASN A 340 10.57 20.14 -17.77
C ASN A 340 9.80 19.75 -16.50
N LYS A 341 9.72 18.45 -16.14
CA LYS A 341 8.86 18.00 -15.03
C LYS A 341 9.29 18.55 -13.67
N LEU A 342 10.59 18.55 -13.37
CA LEU A 342 11.11 19.05 -12.10
C LEU A 342 11.06 20.60 -12.03
N PRO A 343 11.39 21.35 -13.10
CA PRO A 343 11.07 22.78 -13.20
C PRO A 343 9.58 23.11 -12.96
N ALA A 344 8.65 22.42 -13.60
CA ALA A 344 7.21 22.65 -13.43
C ALA A 344 6.74 22.34 -12.00
N LEU A 345 7.30 21.33 -11.34
CA LEU A 345 7.07 21.09 -9.91
C LEU A 345 7.61 22.25 -9.06
N ALA A 346 8.82 22.73 -9.32
CA ALA A 346 9.42 23.83 -8.56
C ALA A 346 8.66 25.15 -8.73
N GLU A 347 8.15 25.43 -9.93
CA GLU A 347 7.28 26.58 -10.21
C GLU A 347 5.95 26.49 -9.46
N LEU A 348 5.31 25.31 -9.48
CA LEU A 348 4.08 25.07 -8.73
C LEU A 348 4.28 25.20 -7.21
N VAL A 349 5.41 24.74 -6.68
CA VAL A 349 5.78 24.91 -5.26
C VAL A 349 6.01 26.38 -4.92
N GLN A 350 6.76 27.13 -5.74
CA GLN A 350 6.96 28.57 -5.52
C GLN A 350 5.64 29.35 -5.52
N ARG A 351 4.77 29.12 -6.51
CA ARG A 351 3.42 29.73 -6.57
C ARG A 351 2.57 29.38 -5.35
N GLY A 352 2.61 28.13 -4.92
CA GLY A 352 1.89 27.65 -3.74
C GLY A 352 2.40 28.25 -2.43
N ILE A 353 3.71 28.50 -2.32
CA ILE A 353 4.31 29.24 -1.18
C ILE A 353 3.84 30.70 -1.21
N GLU A 354 3.87 31.37 -2.37
CA GLU A 354 3.47 32.77 -2.49
C GLU A 354 1.98 32.98 -2.17
N ALA A 355 1.12 32.07 -2.66
CA ALA A 355 -0.29 32.04 -2.30
C ALA A 355 -0.50 31.85 -0.79
N SER A 356 0.36 31.09 -0.10
CA SER A 356 0.30 30.89 1.35
C SER A 356 0.75 32.09 2.20
N LYS A 357 1.23 33.18 1.59
CA LYS A 357 1.53 34.44 2.28
C LYS A 357 0.39 35.45 2.27
N GLN A 358 -0.64 35.22 1.45
CA GLN A 358 -1.80 36.10 1.35
C GLN A 358 -2.66 35.99 2.63
N PRO A 359 -3.53 36.97 2.97
CA PRO A 359 -4.31 36.94 4.21
C PRO A 359 -5.20 35.70 4.40
N GLU A 360 -5.74 35.15 3.31
CA GLU A 360 -6.51 33.89 3.28
C GLU A 360 -5.66 32.69 2.82
N GLY A 361 -4.34 32.85 2.79
CA GLY A 361 -3.37 31.90 2.24
C GLY A 361 -3.20 30.65 3.10
N ARG A 362 -3.72 29.50 2.63
CA ARG A 362 -3.50 28.21 3.30
C ARG A 362 -2.05 27.70 3.11
N PRO A 363 -1.40 27.13 4.15
CA PRO A 363 -0.06 26.57 4.04
C PRO A 363 0.13 25.54 2.91
N PHE A 364 1.26 25.63 2.21
CA PHE A 364 1.57 24.68 1.14
C PHE A 364 2.02 23.33 1.70
N LYS A 365 1.17 22.30 1.57
CA LYS A 365 1.43 20.94 2.02
C LYS A 365 1.11 19.94 0.91
N ALA A 366 2.13 19.46 0.22
CA ALA A 366 1.99 18.66 -0.99
C ALA A 366 2.53 17.24 -0.83
N ILE A 367 1.90 16.28 -1.54
CA ILE A 367 2.50 14.96 -1.77
C ILE A 367 2.73 14.79 -3.28
N VAL A 368 3.94 14.37 -3.65
CA VAL A 368 4.41 14.26 -5.03
C VAL A 368 4.67 12.79 -5.37
N TYR A 369 3.89 12.23 -6.29
CA TYR A 369 3.94 10.82 -6.65
C TYR A 369 4.79 10.53 -7.89
N TYR A 370 5.73 9.60 -7.73
CA TYR A 370 6.55 9.01 -8.78
C TYR A 370 6.30 7.50 -8.88
N ASN A 371 6.47 6.95 -10.08
CA ASN A 371 6.36 5.51 -10.30
C ASN A 371 7.65 4.75 -9.92
N SER A 372 8.83 5.38 -10.00
CA SER A 372 10.09 4.78 -9.54
C SER A 372 10.51 5.27 -8.15
N THR A 373 11.04 4.36 -7.33
CA THR A 373 11.70 4.73 -6.06
C THR A 373 13.00 5.52 -6.26
N ALA A 374 13.72 5.30 -7.36
CA ALA A 374 14.94 6.04 -7.65
C ALA A 374 14.65 7.49 -8.11
N GLU A 375 13.51 7.73 -8.78
CA GLU A 375 13.04 9.09 -9.05
C GLU A 375 12.71 9.84 -7.76
N VAL A 376 12.07 9.18 -6.78
CA VAL A 376 11.79 9.77 -5.44
C VAL A 376 13.10 10.20 -4.77
N THR A 377 14.11 9.32 -4.73
CA THR A 377 15.41 9.63 -4.13
C THR A 377 16.11 10.77 -4.86
N LEU A 378 16.13 10.75 -6.21
CA LEU A 378 16.73 11.81 -7.03
C LEU A 378 16.05 13.16 -6.82
N ALA A 379 14.72 13.22 -6.88
CA ALA A 379 13.98 14.45 -6.74
C ALA A 379 14.02 15.00 -5.30
N ALA A 380 13.97 14.13 -4.29
CA ALA A 380 14.17 14.54 -2.90
C ALA A 380 15.60 15.08 -2.66
N ALA A 381 16.63 14.46 -3.25
CA ALA A 381 18.00 14.98 -3.20
C ALA A 381 18.11 16.34 -3.91
N ALA A 382 17.50 16.50 -5.09
CA ALA A 382 17.48 17.74 -5.84
C ALA A 382 16.86 18.90 -5.04
N LEU A 383 15.66 18.69 -4.49
CA LEU A 383 14.98 19.73 -3.73
C LEU A 383 15.72 20.05 -2.42
N LYS A 384 16.29 19.05 -1.72
CA LYS A 384 17.12 19.29 -0.52
C LYS A 384 18.46 19.99 -0.82
N ALA A 385 18.93 19.95 -2.07
CA ALA A 385 20.16 20.59 -2.53
C ALA A 385 19.95 22.02 -3.09
N LEU A 386 18.72 22.56 -3.04
CA LEU A 386 18.45 23.95 -3.37
C LEU A 386 19.13 24.86 -2.33
N GLN A 387 19.84 25.86 -2.84
CA GLN A 387 20.48 26.93 -2.08
C GLN A 387 20.08 28.26 -2.75
N PRO A 388 19.95 29.37 -2.00
CA PRO A 388 19.88 30.69 -2.60
C PRO A 388 21.14 30.98 -3.44
N GLN A 389 21.01 31.82 -4.48
CA GLN A 389 22.14 32.23 -5.31
C GLN A 389 23.00 33.32 -4.65
N THR A 390 22.46 34.01 -3.66
CA THR A 390 23.14 35.07 -2.91
C THR A 390 24.32 34.49 -2.10
N PRO A 391 25.51 35.11 -2.08
CA PRO A 391 26.59 34.66 -1.19
C PRO A 391 26.17 34.62 0.28
N PRO A 392 26.66 33.65 1.09
CA PRO A 392 26.42 33.67 2.53
C PRO A 392 27.04 34.93 3.14
N ALA A 393 26.23 35.70 3.87
CA ALA A 393 26.73 36.83 4.64
C ALA A 393 27.77 36.33 5.65
N GLN A 394 28.97 36.92 5.61
CA GLN A 394 30.02 36.65 6.57
C GLN A 394 29.72 37.43 7.83
N ASP A 395 29.61 36.74 8.97
CA ASP A 395 29.66 37.40 10.29
C ASP A 395 30.96 37.02 11.03
N ALA A 396 31.16 37.58 12.22
CA ALA A 396 32.35 37.35 13.03
C ALA A 396 32.56 35.89 13.49
N PHE A 397 31.58 35.01 13.26
CA PHE A 397 31.61 33.58 13.58
C PHE A 397 31.64 32.69 12.32
N GLY A 398 31.73 33.30 11.12
CA GLY A 398 31.95 32.63 9.85
C GLY A 398 30.73 32.59 8.91
N ALA A 399 30.77 31.68 7.95
CA ALA A 399 29.70 31.55 6.96
C ALA A 399 28.49 30.80 7.55
N ARG A 400 27.47 31.54 8.02
CA ARG A 400 26.19 30.93 8.41
C ARG A 400 25.58 30.18 7.22
N ARG A 401 25.17 28.94 7.46
CA ARG A 401 24.43 28.14 6.48
C ARG A 401 23.09 28.82 6.20
N GLN A 402 22.95 29.41 5.02
CA GLN A 402 21.73 30.11 4.61
C GLN A 402 20.48 29.21 4.73
N PRO A 403 19.30 29.80 4.98
CA PRO A 403 18.04 29.07 4.93
C PRO A 403 17.79 28.50 3.52
N HIS A 404 17.08 27.39 3.48
CA HIS A 404 16.56 26.83 2.23
C HIS A 404 15.64 27.86 1.54
N PRO A 405 15.67 28.03 0.19
CA PRO A 405 14.92 29.08 -0.51
C PRO A 405 13.38 28.97 -0.39
N TRP A 406 12.87 27.86 0.15
CA TRP A 406 11.45 27.67 0.48
C TRP A 406 11.14 27.64 1.99
N ALA A 407 12.09 27.99 2.86
CA ALA A 407 11.86 27.99 4.31
C ALA A 407 10.61 28.84 4.69
N PRO A 408 9.73 28.36 5.59
CA PRO A 408 9.89 27.21 6.49
C PRO A 408 9.45 25.84 5.93
N LEU A 409 9.16 25.71 4.62
CA LEU A 409 8.75 24.45 3.99
C LEU A 409 9.82 23.35 4.17
N ARG A 410 9.40 22.17 4.63
CA ARG A 410 10.27 21.00 4.84
C ARG A 410 10.09 19.93 3.76
N ILE A 411 11.20 19.32 3.33
CA ILE A 411 11.22 18.31 2.25
C ILE A 411 11.44 16.91 2.85
N PHE A 412 10.49 16.03 2.57
CA PHE A 412 10.44 14.64 3.05
C PHE A 412 10.43 13.66 1.87
N ASP A 413 10.80 12.41 2.13
CA ASP A 413 10.72 11.31 1.17
C ASP A 413 10.27 10.01 1.83
N ILE A 414 9.37 9.28 1.17
CA ILE A 414 8.90 7.96 1.60
C ILE A 414 8.79 7.02 0.39
N HIS A 415 9.63 5.99 0.38
CA HIS A 415 9.62 4.92 -0.63
C HIS A 415 10.05 3.56 -0.03
N SER A 416 9.89 2.48 -0.79
CA SER A 416 10.09 1.11 -0.30
C SER A 416 11.55 0.74 0.02
N LYS A 417 12.53 1.37 -0.66
CA LYS A 417 13.98 1.19 -0.35
C LYS A 417 14.39 1.75 1.03
N LEU A 418 13.63 2.65 1.64
CA LEU A 418 13.94 3.17 2.98
C LEU A 418 13.75 2.08 4.05
N SER A 419 14.51 2.16 5.14
CA SER A 419 14.20 1.39 6.36
C SER A 419 12.88 1.86 6.97
N GLN A 420 12.23 1.03 7.81
CA GLN A 420 11.00 1.51 8.48
C GLN A 420 11.29 2.67 9.43
N ALA A 421 12.40 2.66 10.17
CA ALA A 421 12.73 3.76 11.09
C ALA A 421 12.72 5.11 10.36
N GLN A 422 13.25 5.16 9.13
CA GLN A 422 13.18 6.33 8.26
C GLN A 422 11.74 6.61 7.78
N ARG A 423 10.99 5.60 7.31
CA ARG A 423 9.57 5.78 6.88
C ARG A 423 8.67 6.30 8.00
N THR A 424 8.76 5.74 9.21
CA THR A 424 7.97 6.16 10.38
C THR A 424 8.34 7.58 10.78
N ALA A 425 9.64 7.89 10.93
CA ALA A 425 10.09 9.24 11.26
C ALA A 425 9.64 10.29 10.22
N ALA A 426 9.81 10.01 8.92
CA ALA A 426 9.35 10.88 7.85
C ALA A 426 7.81 11.04 7.84
N SER A 427 7.07 9.96 8.09
CA SER A 427 5.60 9.97 8.17
C SER A 427 5.12 10.83 9.34
N ASP A 428 5.74 10.70 10.51
CA ASP A 428 5.32 11.41 11.71
C ASP A 428 5.70 12.89 11.66
N LEU A 429 6.88 13.21 11.11
CA LEU A 429 7.29 14.59 10.85
C LEU A 429 6.41 15.28 9.80
N PHE A 430 6.03 14.60 8.71
CA PHE A 430 5.11 15.15 7.70
C PHE A 430 3.66 15.21 8.20
N ARG A 431 3.21 14.27 9.04
CA ARG A 431 1.89 14.36 9.69
C ARG A 431 1.80 15.61 10.56
N ARG A 432 2.86 15.92 11.31
CA ARG A 432 2.99 17.10 12.18
C ARG A 432 3.45 18.38 11.46
N CYS A 433 3.78 18.36 10.17
CA CYS A 433 4.17 19.59 9.47
C CYS A 433 2.94 20.37 8.99
N GLU A 434 3.04 21.69 9.07
CA GLU A 434 2.07 22.61 8.50
C GLU A 434 2.40 22.86 7.02
N SER A 435 3.53 23.49 6.74
CA SER A 435 4.11 23.55 5.38
C SER A 435 5.12 22.41 5.14
N GLY A 436 5.08 21.80 3.97
CA GLY A 436 5.97 20.69 3.61
C GLY A 436 5.67 20.02 2.26
N ILE A 437 6.67 19.37 1.68
CA ILE A 437 6.54 18.54 0.48
C ILE A 437 7.03 17.12 0.75
N LEU A 438 6.22 16.12 0.41
CA LEU A 438 6.53 14.70 0.56
C LEU A 438 6.71 14.06 -0.83
N MET A 439 7.94 13.73 -1.18
CA MET A 439 8.28 12.97 -2.38
C MET A 439 8.00 11.48 -2.12
N SER A 440 7.21 10.80 -2.94
CA SER A 440 6.78 9.43 -2.60
C SER A 440 6.53 8.53 -3.81
N SER A 441 6.70 7.23 -3.58
CA SER A 441 6.12 6.19 -4.42
C SER A 441 4.76 5.76 -3.84
N ASP A 442 4.11 4.78 -4.46
CA ASP A 442 2.77 4.32 -4.06
C ASP A 442 2.65 3.75 -2.63
N VAL A 443 3.75 3.62 -1.89
CA VAL A 443 3.79 3.30 -0.45
C VAL A 443 2.92 4.24 0.39
N THR A 444 2.79 5.52 0.02
CA THR A 444 1.91 6.47 0.75
C THR A 444 0.60 6.77 0.05
N ALA A 445 0.44 6.41 -1.22
CA ALA A 445 -0.78 6.68 -2.01
C ALA A 445 -2.03 5.99 -1.43
N ARG A 446 -1.81 5.02 -0.56
CA ARG A 446 -2.77 4.03 -0.09
C ARG A 446 -2.66 4.00 1.45
N GLY A 447 -3.80 4.02 2.15
CA GLY A 447 -3.88 3.89 3.60
C GLY A 447 -3.55 5.16 4.37
N MET A 448 -2.26 5.55 4.39
CA MET A 448 -1.67 6.64 5.18
C MET A 448 -2.56 7.87 5.35
N ASP A 449 -2.78 8.27 6.60
CA ASP A 449 -3.40 9.57 6.93
C ASP A 449 -2.37 10.65 7.27
N PHE A 450 -2.56 11.78 6.60
CA PHE A 450 -1.79 13.01 6.72
C PHE A 450 -2.79 14.19 6.70
N PRO A 451 -2.97 14.92 7.81
CA PRO A 451 -3.93 16.01 7.86
C PRO A 451 -3.44 17.21 7.05
N ASN A 452 -4.41 17.99 6.55
CA ASN A 452 -4.20 19.27 5.86
C ASN A 452 -3.30 19.20 4.61
N VAL A 453 -3.18 18.06 3.93
CA VAL A 453 -2.54 18.00 2.61
C VAL A 453 -3.36 18.84 1.63
N THR A 454 -2.79 19.94 1.14
CA THR A 454 -3.47 20.90 0.26
C THR A 454 -3.36 20.55 -1.22
N HIS A 455 -2.32 19.80 -1.62
CA HIS A 455 -2.04 19.43 -3.01
C HIS A 455 -1.63 17.96 -3.16
N VAL A 456 -2.09 17.28 -4.21
CA VAL A 456 -1.52 15.99 -4.68
C VAL A 456 -1.01 16.17 -6.10
N ILE A 457 0.29 15.96 -6.30
CA ILE A 457 0.97 16.18 -7.57
C ILE A 457 1.47 14.83 -8.09
N GLN A 458 1.29 14.56 -9.37
CA GLN A 458 1.62 13.28 -9.99
C GLN A 458 2.59 13.51 -11.15
N MET A 459 3.80 12.98 -11.01
CA MET A 459 4.93 13.28 -11.91
C MET A 459 5.01 12.36 -13.13
N SER A 460 4.06 11.43 -13.25
CA SER A 460 3.92 10.49 -14.35
C SER A 460 2.52 9.87 -14.36
N VAL A 461 2.13 9.27 -15.49
CA VAL A 461 0.88 8.51 -15.61
C VAL A 461 0.89 7.33 -14.61
N PRO A 462 -0.12 7.18 -13.73
CA PRO A 462 -0.15 6.10 -12.76
C PRO A 462 -0.24 4.70 -13.40
N PRO A 463 0.06 3.63 -12.64
CA PRO A 463 -0.14 2.24 -13.09
C PRO A 463 -1.59 1.94 -13.52
N SER A 464 -2.60 2.48 -12.82
CA SER A 464 -4.02 2.30 -13.14
C SER A 464 -4.86 3.52 -12.72
N LYS A 465 -6.15 3.53 -13.11
CA LYS A 465 -7.12 4.55 -12.69
C LYS A 465 -7.33 4.54 -11.18
N GLU A 466 -7.42 3.36 -10.60
CA GLU A 466 -7.60 3.12 -9.17
C GLU A 466 -6.40 3.68 -8.39
N GLN A 467 -5.18 3.54 -8.94
CA GLN A 467 -4.00 4.14 -8.32
C GLN A 467 -4.02 5.68 -8.38
N TYR A 468 -4.50 6.28 -9.47
CA TYR A 468 -4.77 7.73 -9.53
C TYR A 468 -5.75 8.14 -8.42
N ILE A 469 -6.89 7.45 -8.30
CA ILE A 469 -7.97 7.74 -7.34
C ILE A 469 -7.47 7.63 -5.89
N HIS A 470 -6.63 6.64 -5.59
CA HIS A 470 -6.03 6.49 -4.26
C HIS A 470 -5.02 7.62 -3.92
N ARG A 471 -4.17 8.01 -4.90
CA ARG A 471 -3.23 9.15 -4.78
C ARG A 471 -3.98 10.44 -4.49
N ILE A 472 -4.96 10.82 -5.32
CA ILE A 472 -5.72 12.08 -5.14
C ILE A 472 -6.52 12.07 -3.83
N GLY A 473 -7.00 10.89 -3.39
CA GLY A 473 -7.61 10.69 -2.07
C GLY A 473 -6.68 10.88 -0.85
N ARG A 474 -5.46 11.43 -1.01
CA ARG A 474 -4.68 11.99 0.10
C ARG A 474 -5.09 13.42 0.48
N THR A 475 -5.63 14.21 -0.46
CA THR A 475 -6.12 15.57 -0.18
C THR A 475 -7.65 15.59 0.00
N ALA A 476 -8.21 16.77 0.29
CA ALA A 476 -9.64 17.03 0.49
C ALA A 476 -10.36 16.09 1.49
N ARG A 477 -9.67 15.78 2.60
CA ARG A 477 -10.13 14.90 3.69
C ARG A 477 -10.89 15.67 4.76
N ALA A 478 -11.78 14.97 5.48
CA ALA A 478 -12.56 15.51 6.60
C ALA A 478 -13.23 16.86 6.25
N GLY A 479 -14.04 16.86 5.19
CA GLY A 479 -14.72 18.03 4.64
C GLY A 479 -13.84 18.97 3.80
N LYS A 480 -12.57 19.17 4.21
CA LYS A 480 -11.65 20.19 3.69
C LYS A 480 -11.42 20.14 2.18
N GLU A 481 -10.90 21.24 1.65
CA GLU A 481 -10.53 21.40 0.24
C GLU A 481 -9.13 20.86 -0.09
N GLY A 482 -8.87 20.69 -1.39
CA GLY A 482 -7.66 20.09 -1.92
C GLY A 482 -7.64 20.16 -3.44
N GLU A 483 -6.47 20.09 -4.06
CA GLU A 483 -6.34 20.08 -5.51
C GLU A 483 -5.33 19.04 -6.03
N GLY A 484 -5.58 18.57 -7.25
CA GLY A 484 -4.79 17.57 -7.95
C GLY A 484 -4.04 18.15 -9.14
N TRP A 485 -2.81 17.72 -9.35
CA TRP A 485 -2.01 18.02 -10.54
C TRP A 485 -1.44 16.73 -11.13
N ILE A 486 -1.39 16.65 -12.47
CA ILE A 486 -0.64 15.62 -13.18
C ILE A 486 0.20 16.24 -14.30
N LEU A 487 1.50 15.94 -14.27
CA LEU A 487 2.55 16.45 -15.16
C LEU A 487 2.95 15.35 -16.14
N LEU A 488 2.58 15.51 -17.42
CA LEU A 488 2.74 14.48 -18.44
C LEU A 488 3.63 14.95 -19.59
N SER A 489 4.59 14.11 -19.98
CA SER A 489 5.33 14.33 -21.23
C SER A 489 4.52 13.80 -22.44
N PRO A 490 4.91 14.15 -23.68
CA PRO A 490 4.21 13.68 -24.87
C PRO A 490 4.21 12.14 -25.02
N GLU A 491 5.21 11.46 -24.47
CA GLU A 491 5.34 9.99 -24.46
C GLU A 491 4.23 9.33 -23.62
N GLU A 492 3.72 10.05 -22.59
CA GLU A 492 2.64 9.59 -21.72
C GLU A 492 1.26 9.97 -22.22
N ALA A 493 1.14 11.02 -23.04
CA ALA A 493 -0.15 11.62 -23.43
C ALA A 493 -1.13 10.66 -24.14
N ARG A 494 -0.65 9.56 -24.74
CA ARG A 494 -1.53 8.47 -25.23
C ARG A 494 -1.99 7.56 -24.09
N GLU A 495 -1.05 7.14 -23.24
CA GLU A 495 -1.29 6.18 -22.17
C GLU A 495 -2.19 6.77 -21.07
N ALA A 496 -2.01 8.06 -20.75
CA ALA A 496 -2.86 8.79 -19.81
C ALA A 496 -4.31 8.90 -20.31
N ARG A 497 -4.55 9.19 -21.60
CA ARG A 497 -5.91 9.21 -22.17
C ARG A 497 -6.62 7.86 -22.08
N TYR A 498 -5.87 6.76 -22.14
CA TYR A 498 -6.41 5.42 -21.93
C TYR A 498 -6.68 5.12 -20.44
N ARG A 499 -5.64 5.19 -19.59
CA ARG A 499 -5.70 4.80 -18.17
C ARG A 499 -6.55 5.73 -17.31
N LEU A 500 -6.55 7.03 -17.61
CA LEU A 500 -7.28 8.05 -16.84
C LEU A 500 -8.60 8.44 -17.54
N SER A 501 -9.13 7.54 -18.38
CA SER A 501 -10.43 7.73 -19.01
C SER A 501 -11.55 7.91 -17.97
N ARG A 502 -12.41 8.91 -18.19
CA ARG A 502 -13.44 9.35 -17.23
C ARG A 502 -12.85 9.76 -15.86
N ILE A 503 -11.72 10.45 -15.83
CA ILE A 503 -11.27 11.31 -14.72
C ILE A 503 -11.47 12.77 -15.18
N PRO A 504 -12.04 13.69 -14.38
CA PRO A 504 -12.31 15.07 -14.79
C PRO A 504 -11.05 15.95 -14.75
N LEU A 505 -10.09 15.67 -15.64
CA LEU A 505 -8.85 16.44 -15.77
C LEU A 505 -9.07 17.71 -16.61
N GLN A 506 -8.89 18.89 -16.00
CA GLN A 506 -8.94 20.19 -16.67
C GLN A 506 -7.55 20.59 -17.17
N ALA A 507 -7.43 21.06 -18.41
CA ALA A 507 -6.13 21.47 -18.97
C ALA A 507 -5.61 22.75 -18.31
N ASP A 508 -4.41 22.71 -17.75
CA ASP A 508 -3.71 23.87 -17.22
C ASP A 508 -2.46 24.15 -18.05
N THR A 509 -2.26 25.42 -18.43
CA THR A 509 -1.07 25.90 -19.13
C THR A 509 -0.43 27.10 -18.43
N SER A 510 -0.76 27.32 -17.16
CA SER A 510 -0.33 28.48 -16.39
C SER A 510 1.15 28.45 -16.04
N LEU A 511 1.75 27.25 -15.91
CA LEU A 511 3.17 27.04 -15.62
C LEU A 511 4.03 27.33 -16.86
N GLN A 512 4.99 28.25 -16.72
CA GLN A 512 5.86 28.67 -17.83
C GLN A 512 6.97 27.66 -18.10
N THR A 513 7.60 27.14 -17.04
CA THR A 513 8.68 26.14 -17.12
C THR A 513 8.23 24.82 -17.77
N ALA A 514 6.93 24.52 -17.77
CA ALA A 514 6.34 23.39 -18.48
C ALA A 514 6.44 23.53 -20.02
N LYS A 515 6.41 24.77 -20.54
CA LYS A 515 6.31 25.10 -21.98
C LYS A 515 7.66 25.27 -22.69
N LEU A 516 8.74 25.47 -21.95
CA LEU A 516 10.05 25.82 -22.51
C LEU A 516 10.71 24.64 -23.22
N ASP A 517 11.23 24.85 -24.44
CA ASP A 517 12.16 23.90 -25.07
C ASP A 517 13.56 24.06 -24.45
N LEU A 518 13.86 23.27 -23.43
CA LEU A 518 15.15 23.30 -22.72
C LEU A 518 16.32 22.76 -23.56
N THR A 519 16.05 22.21 -24.76
CA THR A 519 17.09 21.69 -25.67
C THR A 519 17.71 22.78 -26.55
N ARG A 520 17.10 23.97 -26.62
CA ARG A 520 17.47 25.08 -27.50
C ARG A 520 17.75 26.37 -26.72
N PRO A 521 18.67 27.24 -27.20
CA PRO A 521 18.75 28.61 -26.71
C PRO A 521 17.50 29.39 -27.14
N GLY A 522 16.97 30.23 -26.26
CA GLY A 522 15.80 31.06 -26.51
C GLY A 522 15.47 31.97 -25.33
N ASN A 523 14.54 32.90 -25.53
CA ASN A 523 14.14 33.87 -24.50
C ASN A 523 13.31 33.17 -23.40
N VAL A 524 13.95 32.94 -22.26
CA VAL A 524 13.31 32.39 -21.05
C VAL A 524 12.75 33.54 -20.20
N PRO A 525 11.47 33.51 -19.77
CA PRO A 525 10.94 34.50 -18.83
C PRO A 525 11.73 34.49 -17.50
N GLU A 526 12.01 35.66 -16.94
CA GLU A 526 12.89 35.84 -15.77
C GLU A 526 12.63 34.85 -14.63
N ALA A 527 11.37 34.79 -14.14
CA ALA A 527 10.97 33.87 -13.07
C ALA A 527 11.21 32.38 -13.41
N ALA A 528 11.12 31.99 -14.68
CA ALA A 528 11.45 30.65 -15.13
C ALA A 528 12.96 30.42 -15.20
N SER A 529 13.76 31.44 -15.54
CA SER A 529 15.23 31.36 -15.52
C SER A 529 15.75 31.12 -14.10
N THR A 530 15.24 31.89 -13.12
CA THR A 530 15.61 31.71 -11.71
C THR A 530 15.35 30.28 -11.21
N ILE A 531 14.22 29.67 -11.60
CA ILE A 531 13.89 28.27 -11.28
C ILE A 531 14.88 27.30 -11.94
N LEU A 532 15.16 27.48 -13.23
CA LEU A 532 16.05 26.60 -14.00
C LEU A 532 17.50 26.69 -13.50
N GLU A 533 17.99 27.87 -13.15
CA GLU A 533 19.33 28.08 -12.58
C GLU A 533 19.45 27.48 -11.18
N MET A 534 18.47 27.73 -10.30
CA MET A 534 18.42 27.15 -8.95
C MET A 534 18.40 25.62 -9.01
N LEU A 535 17.61 25.02 -9.91
CA LEU A 535 17.58 23.58 -10.13
C LEU A 535 18.87 23.05 -10.75
N ARG A 536 19.47 23.73 -11.74
CA ARG A 536 20.75 23.35 -12.35
C ARG A 536 21.87 23.31 -11.29
N GLY A 537 21.93 24.33 -10.42
CA GLY A 537 22.88 24.40 -9.31
C GLY A 537 22.64 23.34 -8.24
N ALA A 538 21.38 23.04 -7.90
CA ALA A 538 21.07 21.95 -6.97
C ALA A 538 21.41 20.58 -7.55
N MET A 539 21.17 20.38 -8.85
CA MET A 539 21.35 19.11 -9.54
C MET A 539 22.80 18.81 -9.90
N SER A 540 23.68 19.81 -10.02
CA SER A 540 25.14 19.57 -10.06
C SER A 540 25.68 19.06 -8.71
N ARG A 541 25.03 19.39 -7.59
CA ARG A 541 25.35 18.90 -6.24
C ARG A 541 24.81 17.50 -5.93
N VAL A 542 23.91 16.93 -6.75
CA VAL A 542 23.42 15.55 -6.57
C VAL A 542 24.42 14.54 -7.14
N PRO A 543 24.83 13.50 -6.39
CA PRO A 543 25.75 12.47 -6.88
C PRO A 543 25.27 11.78 -8.16
N ASN A 544 26.17 11.58 -9.11
CA ASN A 544 25.83 11.01 -10.42
C ASN A 544 25.27 9.58 -10.32
N GLU A 545 25.67 8.80 -9.32
CA GLU A 545 25.10 7.46 -9.06
C GLU A 545 23.58 7.50 -8.88
N VAL A 546 23.05 8.48 -8.15
CA VAL A 546 21.60 8.66 -7.93
C VAL A 546 20.89 8.99 -9.25
N LYS A 547 21.52 9.80 -10.11
CA LYS A 547 21.03 10.11 -11.47
C LYS A 547 21.04 8.85 -12.35
N PHE A 548 22.08 8.03 -12.26
CA PHE A 548 22.23 6.79 -13.04
C PHE A 548 21.21 5.72 -12.58
N ASP A 549 20.93 5.64 -11.28
CA ASP A 549 19.88 4.77 -10.72
C ASP A 549 18.48 5.18 -11.21
N ALA A 550 18.19 6.49 -11.19
CA ALA A 550 16.95 7.03 -11.74
C ALA A 550 16.84 6.75 -13.26
N TYR A 551 17.92 6.93 -14.02
CA TYR A 551 17.96 6.65 -15.46
C TYR A 551 17.59 5.20 -15.80
N ARG A 552 18.29 4.24 -15.15
CA ARG A 552 18.08 2.80 -15.34
C ARG A 552 16.64 2.40 -14.95
N ALA A 553 16.12 2.98 -13.86
CA ALA A 553 14.74 2.71 -13.43
C ALA A 553 13.69 3.32 -14.38
N LEU A 554 13.88 4.56 -14.84
CA LEU A 554 13.00 5.24 -15.80
C LEU A 554 12.91 4.49 -17.14
N LEU A 555 14.04 4.03 -17.68
CA LEU A 555 14.08 3.19 -18.88
C LEU A 555 13.27 1.89 -18.70
N GLY A 556 13.24 1.33 -17.49
CA GLY A 556 12.33 0.23 -17.13
C GLY A 556 10.87 0.65 -17.05
N VAL A 557 10.56 1.77 -16.38
CA VAL A 557 9.19 2.31 -16.22
C VAL A 557 8.54 2.59 -17.57
N TYR A 558 9.28 3.12 -18.54
CA TYR A 558 8.81 3.37 -19.92
C TYR A 558 9.12 2.20 -20.88
N GLY A 559 9.41 1.00 -20.36
CA GLY A 559 9.63 -0.21 -21.14
C GLY A 559 8.45 -0.58 -22.07
N TRP A 560 7.22 -0.15 -21.72
CA TRP A 560 6.01 -0.30 -22.54
C TRP A 560 5.92 0.68 -23.72
N PHE A 561 6.66 1.79 -23.72
CA PHE A 561 6.55 2.80 -24.79
C PHE A 561 7.09 2.26 -26.12
N SER A 562 6.29 2.40 -27.18
CA SER A 562 6.51 1.68 -28.44
C SER A 562 7.58 2.30 -29.35
N ASN A 563 7.71 3.62 -29.40
CA ASN A 563 8.76 4.27 -30.20
C ASN A 563 10.07 4.35 -29.41
N LYS A 564 10.90 3.31 -29.53
CA LYS A 564 12.17 3.20 -28.79
C LYS A 564 13.20 4.28 -29.13
N ARG A 565 13.21 4.82 -30.36
CA ARG A 565 14.08 5.94 -30.73
C ARG A 565 13.72 7.19 -29.94
N ARG A 566 12.45 7.58 -29.97
CA ARG A 566 11.93 8.73 -29.22
C ARG A 566 12.09 8.59 -27.70
N LEU A 567 11.99 7.37 -27.17
CA LEU A 567 12.26 7.13 -25.74
C LEU A 567 13.71 7.39 -25.37
N VAL A 568 14.67 6.88 -26.15
CA VAL A 568 16.11 7.11 -25.89
C VAL A 568 16.45 8.59 -26.05
N GLU A 569 15.91 9.25 -27.05
CA GLU A 569 16.03 10.69 -27.28
C GLU A 569 15.52 11.52 -26.09
N ALA A 570 14.27 11.30 -25.64
CA ALA A 570 13.69 12.00 -24.49
C ALA A 570 14.40 11.68 -23.15
N MET A 571 14.90 10.45 -22.98
CA MET A 571 15.72 10.08 -21.81
C MET A 571 17.10 10.73 -21.83
N ASN A 572 17.75 10.83 -22.99
CA ASN A 572 19.01 11.55 -23.14
C ASN A 572 18.81 13.04 -22.83
N ASN A 573 17.76 13.67 -23.36
CA ASN A 573 17.42 15.06 -23.06
C ASN A 573 17.19 15.32 -21.56
N LEU A 574 16.43 14.44 -20.90
CA LEU A 574 16.28 14.46 -19.43
C LEU A 574 17.63 14.43 -18.72
N SER A 575 18.54 13.57 -19.15
CA SER A 575 19.85 13.42 -18.52
C SER A 575 20.74 14.65 -18.70
N SER A 576 20.77 15.25 -19.89
CA SER A 576 21.65 16.39 -20.20
C SER A 576 21.06 17.73 -19.78
N TYR A 577 19.83 18.04 -20.20
CA TYR A 577 19.20 19.34 -19.90
C TYR A 577 18.53 19.36 -18.52
N GLY A 578 17.89 18.25 -18.12
CA GLY A 578 17.24 18.13 -16.81
C GLY A 578 18.19 17.80 -15.65
N TRP A 579 19.24 17.00 -15.87
CA TRP A 579 20.16 16.58 -14.79
C TRP A 579 21.60 17.09 -14.89
N ALA A 580 21.87 17.97 -15.84
CA ALA A 580 23.19 18.58 -16.08
C ALA A 580 24.32 17.55 -16.25
N LEU A 581 24.03 16.38 -16.86
CA LEU A 581 25.04 15.40 -17.23
C LEU A 581 25.64 15.73 -18.60
N ARG A 582 26.98 15.69 -18.69
CA ARG A 582 27.70 15.86 -19.96
C ARG A 582 27.29 14.80 -20.99
N ASP A 583 27.22 13.55 -20.55
CA ASP A 583 26.96 12.38 -21.38
C ASP A 583 25.80 11.55 -20.78
N PRO A 584 24.90 10.96 -21.60
CA PRO A 584 23.84 10.10 -21.09
C PRO A 584 24.39 8.90 -20.29
N PRO A 585 23.75 8.48 -19.18
CA PRO A 585 24.24 7.41 -18.33
C PRO A 585 24.43 6.07 -19.07
N ARG A 586 25.52 5.37 -18.75
CA ARG A 586 25.80 4.01 -19.26
C ARG A 586 24.78 3.00 -18.74
N ILE A 587 24.35 2.09 -19.61
CA ILE A 587 23.53 0.92 -19.26
C ILE A 587 24.22 -0.39 -19.68
N SER A 588 23.94 -1.48 -18.95
CA SER A 588 24.47 -2.80 -19.29
C SER A 588 23.85 -3.32 -20.60
N PRO A 589 24.61 -4.09 -21.42
CA PRO A 589 24.08 -4.66 -22.66
C PRO A 589 22.84 -5.55 -22.45
N ILE A 590 22.75 -6.22 -21.29
CA ILE A 590 21.62 -7.05 -20.88
C ILE A 590 20.36 -6.19 -20.71
N LEU A 591 20.44 -5.07 -19.98
CA LEU A 591 19.32 -4.14 -19.83
C LEU A 591 18.90 -3.55 -21.17
N ALA A 592 19.86 -3.16 -22.02
CA ALA A 592 19.59 -2.66 -23.36
C ALA A 592 18.87 -3.70 -24.25
N GLN A 593 19.24 -4.98 -24.14
CA GLN A 593 18.63 -6.07 -24.89
C GLN A 593 17.21 -6.38 -24.37
N ARG A 594 17.03 -6.43 -23.04
CA ARG A 594 15.73 -6.64 -22.38
C ARG A 594 14.71 -5.58 -22.77
N LEU A 595 15.14 -4.32 -22.85
CA LEU A 595 14.30 -3.19 -23.28
C LEU A 595 14.18 -3.03 -24.80
N LYS A 596 14.87 -3.86 -25.59
CA LYS A 596 14.94 -3.83 -27.06
C LYS A 596 15.48 -2.50 -27.62
N ILE A 597 16.48 -1.93 -26.97
CA ILE A 597 17.12 -0.65 -27.33
C ILE A 597 18.58 -0.75 -27.77
N SER A 598 19.24 -1.92 -27.72
CA SER A 598 20.68 -2.08 -28.03
C SER A 598 21.14 -1.65 -29.44
N ARG A 599 20.22 -1.39 -30.37
CA ARG A 599 20.50 -0.89 -31.74
C ARG A 599 19.93 0.51 -32.00
N VAL A 600 19.45 1.20 -30.96
CA VAL A 600 18.89 2.55 -31.07
C VAL A 600 20.01 3.58 -30.98
N PRO A 601 20.11 4.54 -31.91
CA PRO A 601 21.09 5.62 -31.82
C PRO A 601 20.95 6.41 -30.51
N GLY A 602 22.07 6.79 -29.91
CA GLY A 602 22.11 7.54 -28.65
C GLY A 602 22.12 6.69 -27.37
N VAL A 603 22.02 5.36 -27.44
CA VAL A 603 22.17 4.50 -26.24
C VAL A 603 23.65 4.36 -25.88
N ASN A 604 24.03 4.89 -24.71
CA ASN A 604 25.38 4.70 -24.14
C ASN A 604 25.47 3.32 -23.47
N MET A 605 26.12 2.34 -24.11
CA MET A 605 26.32 1.00 -23.56
C MET A 605 27.74 0.82 -23.01
N GLY A 606 27.87 0.09 -21.91
CA GLY A 606 29.18 -0.30 -21.37
C GLY A 606 29.06 -1.06 -20.06
N ALA A 607 30.21 -1.49 -19.53
CA ALA A 607 30.27 -2.00 -18.17
C ALA A 607 29.90 -0.90 -17.17
N THR A 608 28.93 -1.18 -16.29
CA THR A 608 28.52 -0.29 -15.21
C THR A 608 29.47 -0.47 -14.03
N SER A 609 30.29 0.54 -13.74
CA SER A 609 31.18 0.56 -12.58
C SER A 609 30.36 0.72 -11.29
N GLY A 610 30.11 -0.39 -10.61
CA GLY A 610 29.41 -0.48 -9.32
C GLY A 610 29.37 -1.92 -8.81
N PRO A 611 28.96 -2.17 -7.56
CA PRO A 611 28.86 -3.52 -7.00
C PRO A 611 27.91 -4.44 -7.80
N MET A 612 28.18 -5.74 -7.75
CA MET A 612 27.55 -6.77 -8.58
C MET A 612 26.14 -7.16 -8.08
N GLU A 613 25.19 -6.22 -8.10
CA GLU A 613 23.77 -6.44 -7.73
C GLU A 613 22.85 -6.84 -8.92
N GLU A 614 23.38 -7.23 -10.09
CA GLU A 614 22.53 -7.59 -11.25
C GLU A 614 21.67 -8.86 -11.04
N GLU A 615 21.95 -9.70 -10.04
CA GLU A 615 21.03 -10.80 -9.65
C GLU A 615 19.78 -10.32 -8.88
N GLY A 616 19.73 -9.06 -8.42
CA GLY A 616 18.63 -8.52 -7.62
C GLY A 616 17.46 -7.92 -8.42
N MET A 617 17.62 -7.66 -9.73
CA MET A 617 16.71 -6.75 -10.47
C MET A 617 15.47 -7.38 -11.13
N ASP A 618 15.29 -8.71 -11.06
CA ASP A 618 14.04 -9.40 -11.44
C ASP A 618 13.59 -10.28 -10.26
N ARG A 619 12.60 -9.88 -9.45
CA ARG A 619 11.17 -10.19 -9.72
C ARG A 619 10.17 -9.14 -9.15
N ARG A 620 10.61 -7.97 -8.66
CA ARG A 620 9.77 -7.11 -7.76
C ARG A 620 9.41 -5.67 -8.22
N SER A 621 9.81 -5.21 -9.42
CA SER A 621 9.54 -3.82 -9.84
C SER A 621 8.95 -3.60 -11.24
N PHE A 622 8.92 -4.60 -12.13
CA PHE A 622 8.53 -4.38 -13.54
C PHE A 622 7.46 -5.34 -14.06
N GLY A 623 6.26 -5.22 -13.50
CA GLY A 623 4.99 -5.56 -14.16
C GLY A 623 4.46 -7.01 -14.04
N GLY A 624 3.14 -7.12 -14.03
CA GLY A 624 2.41 -8.20 -14.69
C GLY A 624 2.54 -9.64 -14.14
N SER A 625 2.06 -9.87 -12.91
CA SER A 625 1.25 -11.05 -12.54
C SER A 625 1.60 -12.42 -13.16
N ARG A 626 2.85 -12.88 -13.04
CA ARG A 626 3.22 -14.31 -13.13
C ARG A 626 4.59 -14.57 -12.50
N PHE A 627 4.64 -15.40 -11.45
CA PHE A 627 5.26 -16.73 -11.47
C PHE A 627 5.32 -17.34 -10.05
N GLY A 628 4.85 -18.58 -9.94
CA GLY A 628 5.21 -19.47 -8.83
C GLY A 628 6.54 -20.21 -9.11
N ARG A 629 6.83 -21.18 -8.24
CA ARG A 629 8.12 -21.86 -8.02
C ARG A 629 9.20 -20.96 -7.39
N GLN A 630 9.72 -21.22 -6.18
CA GLN A 630 9.97 -22.45 -5.37
C GLN A 630 11.37 -23.02 -5.61
N ASP A 631 12.26 -22.71 -4.68
CA ASP A 631 13.54 -23.38 -4.48
C ASP A 631 13.68 -23.75 -3.00
N SER A 632 14.26 -24.92 -2.72
CA SER A 632 14.31 -25.55 -1.40
C SER A 632 15.75 -25.80 -0.99
N TYR A 633 16.29 -24.93 -0.12
CA TYR A 633 17.63 -25.13 0.45
C TYR A 633 17.58 -25.99 1.70
N ASN A 634 17.56 -27.30 1.48
CA ASN A 634 17.85 -28.29 2.52
C ASN A 634 19.37 -28.53 2.57
N SER A 635 20.01 -28.24 3.70
CA SER A 635 21.43 -28.53 3.92
C SER A 635 21.70 -28.76 5.42
N ARG A 636 21.89 -30.02 5.80
CA ARG A 636 22.40 -30.43 7.11
C ARG A 636 23.91 -30.73 7.03
N PRO A 637 24.67 -30.56 8.12
CA PRO A 637 26.12 -30.63 8.09
C PRO A 637 26.67 -32.07 8.13
N SER A 638 27.84 -32.26 7.55
CA SER A 638 28.69 -33.45 7.71
C SER A 638 30.02 -33.07 8.37
N SER A 639 30.55 -33.97 9.22
CA SER A 639 31.76 -33.74 10.03
C SER A 639 32.97 -34.54 9.51
N ARG A 640 34.14 -34.31 10.12
CA ARG A 640 35.50 -34.84 9.84
C ARG A 640 36.25 -34.09 8.70
N GLY A 641 37.52 -33.72 8.87
CA GLY A 641 38.30 -33.75 10.12
C GLY A 641 39.76 -33.30 10.05
N ASN A 642 40.29 -32.95 11.23
CA ASN A 642 41.61 -33.28 11.77
C ASN A 642 42.89 -33.05 10.93
N PHE A 643 43.59 -31.95 11.22
CA PHE A 643 45.06 -31.85 11.35
C PHE A 643 45.37 -30.90 12.53
N GLY A 644 46.57 -30.94 13.14
CA GLY A 644 46.88 -30.08 14.30
C GLY A 644 48.27 -30.25 14.94
N PHE A 645 48.40 -29.69 16.15
CA PHE A 645 49.58 -29.65 17.06
C PHE A 645 50.79 -28.75 16.68
N GLY A 646 51.46 -28.25 17.73
CA GLY A 646 52.58 -27.28 17.71
C GLY A 646 52.16 -25.91 18.27
N SER A 647 52.28 -25.60 19.57
CA SER A 647 53.47 -25.03 20.26
C SER A 647 54.04 -23.78 19.56
N ASP A 648 54.25 -22.65 20.25
CA ASP A 648 55.05 -22.57 21.49
C ASP A 648 54.65 -21.51 22.54
N ARG A 649 55.42 -21.43 23.65
CA ARG A 649 55.18 -20.55 24.83
C ARG A 649 56.20 -19.41 25.00
N ARG A 650 55.74 -18.28 25.56
CA ARG A 650 56.32 -17.47 26.68
C ARG A 650 55.44 -16.21 26.87
N ASP A 651 54.87 -15.98 28.05
CA ASP A 651 55.41 -15.19 29.18
C ASP A 651 55.58 -13.68 28.84
N SER A 652 55.09 -12.71 29.63
CA SER A 652 55.07 -12.69 31.12
C SER A 652 53.82 -12.06 31.78
N ARG A 653 53.64 -12.38 33.07
CA ARG A 653 52.80 -11.71 34.10
C ARG A 653 53.67 -10.71 34.92
N PRO A 654 53.23 -9.99 36.00
CA PRO A 654 51.96 -9.99 36.78
C PRO A 654 51.37 -8.54 36.93
N SER A 655 50.68 -8.04 37.98
CA SER A 655 50.19 -8.54 39.29
C SER A 655 49.02 -7.69 39.87
N GLY A 656 47.88 -8.32 40.20
CA GLY A 656 46.92 -7.83 41.21
C GLY A 656 46.02 -6.62 40.86
N ARG A 657 45.00 -6.28 41.66
CA ARG A 657 44.53 -6.91 42.92
C ARG A 657 43.00 -6.85 43.05
N PHE A 658 42.42 -7.82 43.74
CA PHE A 658 40.98 -7.95 44.03
C PHE A 658 40.39 -6.82 44.88
N GLY A 659 39.09 -6.58 44.72
CA GLY A 659 38.19 -5.91 45.67
C GLY A 659 36.74 -6.04 45.21
N GLY A 660 35.85 -6.62 46.02
CA GLY A 660 34.46 -6.89 45.62
C GLY A 660 33.56 -7.28 46.80
N MET A 661 32.23 -7.22 46.57
CA MET A 661 31.15 -7.24 47.57
C MET A 661 31.18 -5.97 48.47
N ASP A 662 30.05 -5.40 48.90
CA ASP A 662 28.91 -6.11 49.53
C ASP A 662 27.49 -5.61 49.15
N ARG A 663 26.45 -6.19 49.78
CA ARG A 663 25.01 -5.93 49.50
C ARG A 663 24.13 -5.68 50.74
N SER A 664 23.43 -4.55 50.78
CA SER A 664 22.09 -4.38 51.38
C SER A 664 21.44 -3.08 50.83
N SER A 665 20.14 -2.84 50.67
CA SER A 665 18.85 -3.44 51.08
C SER A 665 18.26 -3.00 52.44
N GLY A 666 17.42 -1.94 52.47
CA GLY A 666 16.64 -1.56 53.65
C GLY A 666 15.72 -0.34 53.46
N ARG A 667 14.39 -0.55 53.54
CA ARG A 667 13.31 0.46 53.37
C ARG A 667 13.14 1.45 54.53
N GLY A 668 12.60 2.65 54.24
CA GLY A 668 11.91 3.55 55.20
C GLY A 668 12.25 5.03 54.98
N ARG A 669 11.41 6.02 55.29
CA ARG A 669 9.97 6.08 55.69
C ARG A 669 9.41 7.48 55.32
N PHE A 670 8.10 7.69 55.37
CA PHE A 670 7.43 8.99 55.14
C PHE A 670 7.82 10.08 56.15
N ASN A 671 7.81 11.35 55.72
CA ASN A 671 6.98 12.42 56.32
C ASN A 671 6.91 13.66 55.40
N ASP A 672 5.91 14.53 55.65
CA ASP A 672 5.47 15.64 54.79
C ASP A 672 6.02 17.04 55.19
N ARG A 673 5.49 18.09 54.54
CA ARG A 673 5.68 19.55 54.72
C ARG A 673 6.84 20.22 53.97
N GLU A 674 6.76 21.48 53.53
CA GLU A 674 5.64 22.34 53.05
C GLU A 674 6.27 23.56 52.31
N SER A 675 5.46 24.36 51.60
CA SER A 675 5.66 25.80 51.25
C SER A 675 7.11 26.39 51.22
N ASN A 676 7.60 26.97 50.11
CA ASN A 676 7.19 28.31 49.68
C ASN A 676 7.63 28.69 48.24
N ASP A 677 6.76 29.47 47.59
CA ASP A 677 6.97 30.69 46.80
C ASP A 677 8.02 30.88 45.68
N ASN A 678 7.46 31.46 44.61
CA ASN A 678 7.99 32.34 43.55
C ASN A 678 8.69 33.62 44.12
N PRO A 679 9.21 34.59 43.32
CA PRO A 679 9.13 34.71 41.85
C PRO A 679 10.45 35.07 41.11
N PHE A 680 10.48 34.80 39.80
CA PHE A 680 10.51 35.84 38.75
C PHE A 680 10.21 35.25 37.36
#